data_AF-A0AAE3P1P7-F1
#
_entry.id   AF-A0AAE3P1P7-F1
#
_cell.length_a   1.000
_cell.length_b   1.000
_cell.length_c   1.000
_cell.angle_alpha   90.00
_cell.angle_beta   90.00
_cell.angle_gamma   90.00
#
_symmetry.space_group_name_H-M   'P 1'
#
loop_
_entity.id
_entity.type
_entity.pdbx_description
1 polymer ?
#
loop_
_entity_poly.entity_id
_entity_poly.type
_entity_poly.pdbx_seq_one_letter_code
_entity_poly.pdbx_strand_id
1 'polypeptide(L)'
;MKTITLKILSIFFISLNVVVAHRQSLHQYITREAFKLLCKSYPALATSEMAQYIGTNETSSATELSWGAGKIVSGVWIEDEYDIVYHYGISNVPVFNQWLAEAYYSLFPGGRREAFTSINHFWNADGGPNSTVDLHDYADGIYWSFSCENAMQKMYKYLNGDFDNRWLYAQGRIWVECGSFLYYYGSDMRMANLFELYNRVRTIYAVQYLGDDAQWHNAGGCPELNYGISFIYEQLGRMCHLLQDQSVPAHVHCNSHACTHGMYCDYYEDQAQNYHMWTADEIFSSGKIFIYPYNNWGGPLYYLMYLMNQTTDHYASGLTNGDNNYDTNCPLLSEIFSTLDLPITTDQINYQNCSAMHDKLFPLVIRATAGLLYWFAKEAGLIDEILVPYDYPSIDQAVASATPGKTIMVMPGTYYVTDNLSIPSEVILRVSPGSTVNFGSNVKLTISGGGTLTANGATFQGNGSAGSWNSIWSSANSSGSIEGCTIKDAQCGVYASTNANVTVSNCTITNNSLYGFSILSNSTVSISSCTISNNGTGVNISSSPVTIEGNTFLNNSSYSVNANNVSSNLYWHDNTFQGNGAMILNNASPWLYNNLITESSGVYITSGMPQFAYEPDNLRGYNVITCAGSPLVKADNYSTVYMGYDYDGGYNSIYGSDLPDMMAVNNSGVYADNNYWGGEAPAIYADETSWILARTPLSSDPNPPTCGFQKSLAVLAKGSSEVSSDISDKYWQAISEGHKGNYSTAKDLLKTIINGVYNNKYSPLALLALYDFKLRQNNSNKQDNSVITEWTNTVNSLYNSQGNSLRPFAVRLLAREAAVSNDTTKMLSYNKELVENYPNTNNELTALYDLIIYYTQIENNLTLANQYFTRMKETYPEEDLTKFAEKYLRNLGIEAEEKKHTEEIVTKEEMSFSISNYPNPFNPTTKIKYTIPNSEKVLIKVYDVLGREVKVLLNEYKDAGTYEIEFNATYLTSGLYFYKIIAGNKTETRKMMLVR
;
A
#
# COMPACT_ATOMS: atom_id res chain seq x y z
N MET A 1 -58.02 53.78 32.07
CA MET A 1 -57.39 52.92 33.10
C MET A 1 -57.44 51.42 32.70
N LYS A 2 -57.12 51.09 31.44
CA LYS A 2 -57.09 49.69 30.91
C LYS A 2 -55.94 49.42 29.91
N THR A 3 -54.98 50.35 29.78
CA THR A 3 -53.94 50.27 28.73
C THR A 3 -52.51 50.21 29.28
N ILE A 4 -52.35 50.21 30.61
CA ILE A 4 -51.03 50.18 31.27
C ILE A 4 -50.74 48.79 31.87
N THR A 5 -51.75 47.96 32.12
CA THR A 5 -51.58 46.63 32.72
C THR A 5 -51.07 45.58 31.73
N LEU A 6 -51.30 45.73 30.42
CA LEU A 6 -50.85 44.74 29.43
C LEU A 6 -49.35 44.86 29.06
N LYS A 7 -48.76 46.06 29.13
CA LYS A 7 -47.33 46.26 28.77
C LYS A 7 -46.36 45.89 29.88
N ILE A 8 -46.80 45.86 31.14
CA ILE A 8 -45.94 45.49 32.28
C ILE A 8 -45.89 43.96 32.46
N LEU A 9 -46.91 43.22 32.02
CA LEU A 9 -46.90 41.75 32.01
C LEU A 9 -46.04 41.16 30.86
N SER A 10 -45.84 41.86 29.74
CA SER A 10 -45.00 41.35 28.65
C SER A 10 -43.50 41.45 28.95
N ILE A 11 -43.09 42.41 29.79
CA ILE A 11 -41.67 42.69 30.07
C ILE A 11 -41.16 41.92 31.30
N PHE A 12 -42.06 41.46 32.19
CA PHE A 12 -41.68 40.70 33.39
C PHE A 12 -41.66 39.17 33.21
N PHE A 13 -42.06 38.67 32.04
CA PHE A 13 -42.09 37.23 31.71
C PHE A 13 -40.88 36.75 30.89
N ILE A 14 -39.90 37.61 30.63
CA ILE A 14 -38.69 37.28 29.85
C ILE A 14 -37.55 36.73 30.75
N SER A 15 -37.68 36.75 32.08
CA SER A 15 -36.51 36.61 32.97
C SER A 15 -36.50 35.44 33.96
N LEU A 16 -37.43 34.47 33.93
CA LEU A 16 -37.41 33.37 34.89
C LEU A 16 -37.68 32.01 34.27
N ASN A 17 -36.64 31.17 34.37
CA ASN A 17 -36.50 29.77 33.92
C ASN A 17 -36.15 29.60 32.44
N VAL A 18 -34.85 29.77 32.17
CA VAL A 18 -34.15 29.12 31.06
C VAL A 18 -34.31 27.61 31.28
N VAL A 19 -35.39 27.03 30.75
CA VAL A 19 -35.40 25.61 30.42
C VAL A 19 -34.40 25.48 29.29
N VAL A 20 -33.28 24.83 29.58
CA VAL A 20 -32.16 24.65 28.66
C VAL A 20 -32.69 23.85 27.48
N ALA A 21 -32.98 24.55 26.38
CA ALA A 21 -33.38 23.93 25.13
C ALA A 21 -32.32 22.90 24.72
N HIS A 22 -32.78 21.75 24.22
CA HIS A 22 -32.10 20.78 23.38
C HIS A 22 -30.75 21.32 22.89
N ARG A 23 -29.62 20.83 23.43
CA ARG A 23 -28.34 21.53 23.28
C ARG A 23 -27.80 21.42 21.85
N GLN A 24 -28.24 22.35 21.00
CA GLN A 24 -27.80 22.70 19.63
C GLN A 24 -26.28 22.52 19.39
N SER A 25 -25.47 22.66 20.44
CA SER A 25 -24.02 22.45 20.42
C SER A 25 -23.58 21.04 19.99
N LEU A 26 -24.32 19.97 20.31
CA LEU A 26 -23.91 18.60 19.99
C LEU A 26 -24.01 18.33 18.48
N HIS A 27 -25.17 18.62 17.90
CA HIS A 27 -25.42 18.47 16.48
C HIS A 27 -24.50 19.38 15.64
N GLN A 28 -24.33 20.65 16.05
CA GLN A 28 -23.34 21.53 15.44
C GLN A 28 -21.92 20.97 15.48
N TYR A 29 -21.52 20.36 16.61
CA TYR A 29 -20.23 19.70 16.74
C TYR A 29 -20.10 18.54 15.75
N ILE A 30 -21.09 17.65 15.67
CA ILE A 30 -21.10 16.53 14.72
C ILE A 30 -20.97 17.05 13.29
N THR A 31 -21.74 18.07 12.90
CA THR A 31 -21.67 18.66 11.54
C THR A 31 -20.26 19.20 11.23
N ARG A 32 -19.60 19.86 12.18
CA ARG A 32 -18.24 20.38 11.99
C ARG A 32 -17.20 19.27 11.88
N GLU A 33 -17.24 18.29 12.76
CA GLU A 33 -16.32 17.15 12.70
C GLU A 33 -16.57 16.30 11.45
N ALA A 34 -17.83 16.15 11.02
CA ALA A 34 -18.18 15.50 9.77
C ALA A 34 -17.58 16.23 8.55
N PHE A 35 -17.71 17.56 8.50
CA PHE A 35 -17.11 18.33 7.41
C PHE A 35 -15.58 18.33 7.44
N LYS A 36 -14.96 18.40 8.62
CA LYS A 36 -13.51 18.24 8.77
C LYS A 36 -13.04 16.87 8.28
N LEU A 37 -13.76 15.80 8.65
CA LEU A 37 -13.47 14.44 8.21
C LEU A 37 -13.56 14.34 6.67
N LEU A 38 -14.57 14.94 6.07
CA LEU A 38 -14.70 15.01 4.61
C LEU A 38 -13.54 15.77 3.95
N CYS A 39 -13.12 16.91 4.54
CA CYS A 39 -12.01 17.71 4.03
C CYS A 39 -10.64 17.00 4.12
N LYS A 40 -10.49 15.97 4.98
CA LYS A 40 -9.29 15.11 4.97
C LYS A 40 -9.15 14.37 3.65
N SER A 41 -10.27 13.92 3.07
CA SER A 41 -10.30 13.24 1.76
C SER A 41 -10.37 14.24 0.58
N TYR A 42 -10.99 15.41 0.78
CA TYR A 42 -11.18 16.44 -0.24
C TYR A 42 -10.77 17.83 0.27
N PRO A 43 -9.46 18.12 0.34
CA PRO A 43 -8.98 19.40 0.90
C PRO A 43 -9.54 20.65 0.20
N ALA A 44 -9.85 20.55 -1.09
CA ALA A 44 -10.45 21.64 -1.86
C ALA A 44 -11.83 22.10 -1.32
N LEU A 45 -12.55 21.22 -0.62
CA LEU A 45 -13.82 21.58 0.01
C LEU A 45 -13.66 22.56 1.17
N ALA A 46 -12.51 22.57 1.86
CA ALA A 46 -12.27 23.47 2.99
C ALA A 46 -12.33 24.96 2.59
N THR A 47 -12.09 25.26 1.31
CA THR A 47 -12.19 26.61 0.73
C THR A 47 -13.36 26.77 -0.24
N SER A 48 -14.24 25.77 -0.33
CA SER A 48 -15.41 25.81 -1.19
C SER A 48 -16.52 26.70 -0.63
N GLU A 49 -17.52 26.98 -1.45
CA GLU A 49 -18.74 27.68 -1.03
C GLU A 49 -19.43 27.00 0.16
N MET A 50 -19.50 25.66 0.17
CA MET A 50 -20.09 24.88 1.27
C MET A 50 -19.45 25.21 2.62
N ALA A 51 -18.14 25.45 2.68
CA ALA A 51 -17.43 25.76 3.92
C ALA A 51 -17.98 27.01 4.62
N GLN A 52 -18.51 27.97 3.86
CA GLN A 52 -19.13 29.19 4.40
C GLN A 52 -20.44 28.92 5.12
N TYR A 53 -21.05 27.77 4.85
CA TYR A 53 -22.36 27.39 5.36
C TYR A 53 -22.30 26.35 6.48
N ILE A 54 -21.12 25.81 6.82
CA ILE A 54 -20.95 24.88 7.94
C ILE A 54 -21.17 25.61 9.27
N GLY A 55 -21.98 25.03 10.17
CA GLY A 55 -22.47 25.66 11.40
C GLY A 55 -21.44 26.50 12.18
N THR A 56 -21.76 27.78 12.41
CA THR A 56 -20.95 28.71 13.22
C THR A 56 -21.19 28.51 14.72
N ASN A 57 -20.37 29.11 15.59
CA ASN A 57 -20.69 29.17 17.03
C ASN A 57 -21.91 30.09 17.18
N GLU A 58 -23.09 29.55 17.45
CA GLU A 58 -24.22 30.42 17.77
C GLU A 58 -23.97 31.15 19.09
N THR A 59 -24.21 32.46 19.07
CA THR A 59 -24.26 33.29 20.27
C THR A 59 -25.62 33.12 20.91
N SER A 60 -25.63 32.86 22.22
CA SER A 60 -26.75 32.44 23.07
C SER A 60 -27.90 33.45 23.25
N SER A 61 -28.18 34.34 22.29
CA SER A 61 -29.24 35.34 22.42
C SER A 61 -30.50 34.92 21.68
N ALA A 62 -31.52 34.51 22.43
CA ALA A 62 -32.91 34.26 21.98
C ALA A 62 -33.61 35.47 21.32
N THR A 63 -32.92 36.61 21.19
CA THR A 63 -33.43 37.83 20.54
C THR A 63 -33.15 37.88 19.04
N GLU A 64 -32.30 37.02 18.51
CA GLU A 64 -32.12 36.84 17.07
C GLU A 64 -33.08 35.78 16.57
N LEU A 65 -34.33 36.17 16.33
CA LEU A 65 -35.34 35.38 15.60
C LEU A 65 -34.95 35.13 14.12
N SER A 66 -33.76 35.55 13.71
CA SER A 66 -33.14 35.01 12.50
C SER A 66 -32.73 33.59 12.83
N TRP A 67 -33.53 32.63 12.34
CA TRP A 67 -33.02 31.42 11.71
C TRP A 67 -31.52 31.57 11.40
N GLY A 68 -30.67 30.59 11.72
CA GLY A 68 -29.33 30.48 11.13
C GLY A 68 -29.44 30.32 9.61
N ALA A 69 -30.00 31.33 8.95
CA ALA A 69 -30.76 31.23 7.72
C ALA A 69 -29.77 30.89 6.63
N GLY A 70 -30.01 29.73 6.02
CA GLY A 70 -29.16 29.22 4.99
C GLY A 70 -27.80 28.69 5.42
N LYS A 71 -27.62 28.30 6.69
CA LYS A 71 -26.46 27.52 7.16
C LYS A 71 -26.85 26.04 7.31
N ILE A 72 -25.86 25.16 7.19
CA ILE A 72 -25.90 23.75 7.62
C ILE A 72 -25.73 23.76 9.15
N VAL A 73 -26.78 24.15 9.86
CA VAL A 73 -26.91 24.02 11.32
C VAL A 73 -27.86 22.85 11.57
N SER A 74 -27.46 21.96 12.46
CA SER A 74 -28.29 20.86 12.92
C SER A 74 -28.80 21.17 14.33
N GLY A 75 -30.10 20.94 14.57
CA GLY A 75 -30.83 21.36 15.78
C GLY A 75 -31.39 22.78 15.70
N VAL A 76 -32.43 23.02 14.90
CA VAL A 76 -33.11 24.32 14.90
C VAL A 76 -34.03 24.37 16.13
N TRP A 77 -33.83 25.36 16.99
CA TRP A 77 -34.63 25.62 18.20
C TRP A 77 -36.15 25.40 18.04
N ILE A 78 -36.72 25.80 16.89
CA ILE A 78 -38.15 25.67 16.58
C ILE A 78 -38.57 24.24 16.24
N GLU A 79 -37.68 23.39 15.71
CA GLU A 79 -38.08 22.00 15.46
C GLU A 79 -38.29 21.24 16.77
N ASP A 80 -37.35 21.38 17.70
CA ASP A 80 -37.40 20.71 19.00
C ASP A 80 -38.51 21.27 19.90
N GLU A 81 -38.74 22.59 19.86
CA GLU A 81 -39.74 23.26 20.70
C GLU A 81 -41.20 22.99 20.25
N TYR A 82 -41.42 22.66 18.98
CA TYR A 82 -42.75 22.37 18.40
C TYR A 82 -42.97 20.89 18.09
N ASP A 83 -42.15 20.01 18.66
CA ASP A 83 -42.41 18.58 18.65
C ASP A 83 -43.75 18.27 19.34
N ILE A 84 -44.73 17.79 18.57
CA ILE A 84 -46.10 17.47 19.04
C ILE A 84 -46.12 16.49 20.24
N VAL A 85 -45.02 15.78 20.53
CA VAL A 85 -44.92 14.81 21.63
C VAL A 85 -44.54 15.45 22.98
N TYR A 86 -44.27 16.76 23.04
CA TYR A 86 -44.08 17.50 24.30
C TYR A 86 -45.40 17.77 25.04
N HIS A 87 -46.09 16.69 25.39
CA HIS A 87 -47.20 16.66 26.32
C HIS A 87 -47.05 15.42 27.22
N TYR A 88 -46.22 15.50 28.28
CA TYR A 88 -46.54 14.89 29.57
C TYR A 88 -45.55 15.29 30.69
N GLY A 89 -46.09 15.77 31.81
CA GLY A 89 -45.70 15.23 33.11
C GLY A 89 -44.89 16.07 34.10
N ILE A 90 -44.50 17.33 33.82
CA ILE A 90 -44.02 18.21 34.90
C ILE A 90 -45.22 19.01 35.39
N SER A 91 -45.65 18.74 36.62
CA SER A 91 -46.84 19.32 37.26
C SER A 91 -46.83 20.85 37.44
N ASN A 92 -45.98 21.59 36.73
CA ASN A 92 -45.82 23.05 36.80
C ASN A 92 -45.39 23.71 35.46
N VAL A 93 -45.79 23.20 34.28
CA VAL A 93 -45.67 23.96 33.02
C VAL A 93 -47.03 24.57 32.66
N PRO A 94 -47.11 25.84 32.20
CA PRO A 94 -48.39 26.50 31.96
C PRO A 94 -49.21 25.81 30.88
N VAL A 95 -50.53 25.82 31.05
CA VAL A 95 -51.62 25.30 30.20
C VAL A 95 -51.67 25.96 28.78
N PHE A 96 -50.57 26.51 28.29
CA PHE A 96 -50.56 27.43 27.15
C PHE A 96 -50.61 26.75 25.77
N ASN A 97 -50.18 25.49 25.64
CA ASN A 97 -50.03 24.86 24.31
C ASN A 97 -51.28 24.11 23.82
N GLN A 98 -52.14 23.63 24.71
CA GLN A 98 -53.33 22.85 24.32
C GLN A 98 -54.40 23.74 23.66
N TRP A 99 -54.66 24.90 24.25
CA TRP A 99 -55.64 25.85 23.70
C TRP A 99 -55.20 26.48 22.38
N LEU A 100 -53.89 26.69 22.16
CA LEU A 100 -53.38 27.27 20.92
C LEU A 100 -53.50 26.31 19.75
N ALA A 101 -53.17 25.03 19.94
CA ALA A 101 -53.40 23.99 18.94
C ALA A 101 -54.92 23.85 18.64
N GLU A 102 -55.76 23.73 19.67
CA GLU A 102 -57.22 23.61 19.52
C GLU A 102 -57.89 24.86 18.91
N ALA A 103 -57.44 26.07 19.28
CA ALA A 103 -57.88 27.33 18.70
C ALA A 103 -57.46 27.44 17.22
N TYR A 104 -56.26 26.97 16.87
CA TYR A 104 -55.79 26.96 15.49
C TYR A 104 -56.59 25.96 14.62
N TYR A 105 -56.88 24.76 15.14
CA TYR A 105 -57.71 23.76 14.47
C TYR A 105 -59.17 24.20 14.29
N SER A 106 -59.72 24.94 15.26
CA SER A 106 -61.09 25.45 15.19
C SER A 106 -61.23 26.72 14.34
N LEU A 107 -60.17 27.54 14.23
CA LEU A 107 -60.14 28.73 13.36
C LEU A 107 -59.88 28.38 11.88
N PHE A 108 -59.24 27.23 11.59
CA PHE A 108 -58.91 26.80 10.24
C PHE A 108 -59.40 25.36 9.94
N PRO A 109 -60.73 25.15 9.82
CA PRO A 109 -61.31 23.85 9.51
C PRO A 109 -60.93 23.44 8.07
N GLY A 110 -59.87 22.66 7.93
CA GLY A 110 -59.26 22.25 6.66
C GLY A 110 -57.72 22.22 6.68
N GLY A 111 -57.07 22.76 7.72
CA GLY A 111 -55.62 22.70 7.89
C GLY A 111 -55.14 21.27 8.14
N ARG A 112 -54.31 20.72 7.25
CA ARG A 112 -53.72 19.38 7.44
C ARG A 112 -52.52 19.44 8.39
N ARG A 113 -52.33 18.31 9.04
CA ARG A 113 -51.56 18.01 10.26
C ARG A 113 -50.02 18.07 10.12
N GLU A 114 -49.49 18.48 8.97
CA GLU A 114 -48.08 18.25 8.61
C GLU A 114 -47.08 19.27 9.22
N ALA A 115 -47.56 20.39 9.78
CA ALA A 115 -46.71 21.49 10.24
C ALA A 115 -46.16 21.35 11.68
N PHE A 116 -46.54 20.30 12.42
CA PHE A 116 -46.32 20.25 13.88
C PHE A 116 -45.66 18.96 14.39
N THR A 117 -45.27 18.03 13.52
CA THR A 117 -44.56 16.80 13.93
C THR A 117 -43.08 16.93 13.61
N SER A 118 -42.24 16.89 14.64
CA SER A 118 -40.77 16.84 14.49
C SER A 118 -40.34 15.66 13.62
N ILE A 119 -39.14 15.80 13.10
CA ILE A 119 -38.58 14.95 12.06
C ILE A 119 -38.10 13.60 12.61
N ASN A 120 -38.03 13.46 13.94
CA ASN A 120 -37.55 12.28 14.67
C ASN A 120 -38.60 11.24 15.03
N HIS A 121 -39.88 11.53 14.79
CA HIS A 121 -40.91 10.62 15.23
C HIS A 121 -41.19 9.48 14.25
N PHE A 122 -40.50 8.39 14.59
CA PHE A 122 -40.75 6.98 14.33
C PHE A 122 -40.53 6.55 12.88
N TRP A 123 -39.46 5.79 12.70
CA TRP A 123 -39.18 5.04 11.48
C TRP A 123 -39.91 3.70 11.58
N ASN A 124 -40.86 3.42 10.70
CA ASN A 124 -41.37 2.06 10.55
C ASN A 124 -40.39 1.28 9.65
N ALA A 125 -39.39 0.67 10.28
CA ALA A 125 -38.32 -0.10 9.61
C ALA A 125 -38.89 -1.20 8.70
N ASP A 126 -40.00 -1.79 9.12
CA ASP A 126 -40.66 -2.90 8.43
C ASP A 126 -41.56 -2.44 7.26
N GLY A 127 -42.03 -1.20 7.29
CA GLY A 127 -43.01 -0.67 6.35
C GLY A 127 -42.41 -0.10 5.06
N GLY A 128 -41.07 0.00 4.98
CA GLY A 128 -40.36 0.52 3.81
C GLY A 128 -40.51 2.04 3.60
N PRO A 129 -39.97 2.58 2.49
CA PRO A 129 -39.83 4.03 2.26
C PRO A 129 -41.16 4.76 2.08
N ASN A 130 -42.29 4.04 1.99
CA ASN A 130 -43.62 4.60 1.81
C ASN A 130 -44.51 4.44 3.05
N SER A 131 -43.97 3.93 4.16
CA SER A 131 -44.73 3.76 5.38
C SER A 131 -45.00 5.08 6.08
N THR A 132 -46.20 5.17 6.66
CA THR A 132 -46.53 6.20 7.65
C THR A 132 -46.40 5.59 9.03
N VAL A 133 -46.20 6.42 10.04
CA VAL A 133 -46.16 5.97 11.44
C VAL A 133 -47.29 6.58 12.24
N ASP A 134 -47.98 5.74 13.00
CA ASP A 134 -49.14 6.12 13.79
C ASP A 134 -48.72 6.59 15.19
N LEU A 135 -48.98 7.86 15.50
CA LEU A 135 -48.78 8.45 16.81
C LEU A 135 -50.03 8.25 17.66
N HIS A 136 -49.86 7.63 18.84
CA HIS A 136 -50.93 7.31 19.78
C HIS A 136 -50.64 7.92 21.15
N ASP A 137 -51.47 8.85 21.60
CA ASP A 137 -51.42 9.39 22.98
C ASP A 137 -52.63 8.91 23.81
N TYR A 138 -52.38 8.67 25.10
CA TYR A 138 -53.37 8.24 26.08
C TYR A 138 -53.44 9.27 27.21
N ALA A 139 -54.30 10.26 27.06
CA ALA A 139 -54.62 11.22 28.12
C ALA A 139 -56.11 11.18 28.45
N ASP A 140 -56.43 11.00 29.74
CA ASP A 140 -57.79 11.12 30.30
C ASP A 140 -58.90 10.34 29.55
N GLY A 141 -58.57 9.14 29.05
CA GLY A 141 -59.54 8.26 28.39
C GLY A 141 -59.98 8.69 26.99
N ILE A 142 -59.27 9.66 26.38
CA ILE A 142 -59.48 10.08 24.99
C ILE A 142 -58.34 9.53 24.13
N TYR A 143 -58.69 8.72 23.12
CA TYR A 143 -57.75 8.21 22.13
C TYR A 143 -57.55 9.22 21.01
N TRP A 144 -56.33 9.72 20.85
CA TRP A 144 -55.91 10.41 19.64
C TRP A 144 -54.94 9.51 18.87
N SER A 145 -55.24 9.26 17.60
CA SER A 145 -54.33 8.56 16.67
C SER A 145 -54.15 9.39 15.41
N PHE A 146 -52.92 9.68 15.02
CA PHE A 146 -52.63 10.34 13.74
C PHE A 146 -51.40 9.75 13.08
N SER A 147 -51.55 9.38 11.80
CA SER A 147 -50.46 8.90 10.95
C SER A 147 -49.63 10.09 10.45
N CYS A 148 -48.32 10.03 10.63
CA CYS A 148 -47.34 10.97 10.08
C CYS A 148 -46.38 10.26 9.10
N GLU A 149 -45.69 11.04 8.28
CA GLU A 149 -44.68 10.52 7.35
C GLU A 149 -43.44 10.07 8.10
N ASN A 150 -42.82 8.97 7.66
CA ASN A 150 -41.53 8.54 8.19
C ASN A 150 -40.38 9.44 7.68
N ALA A 151 -39.19 9.30 8.26
CA ALA A 151 -38.06 10.14 7.87
C ALA A 151 -37.56 9.90 6.43
N MET A 152 -37.68 8.69 5.83
CA MET A 152 -37.36 8.49 4.39
C MET A 152 -38.22 9.39 3.53
N GLN A 153 -39.54 9.40 3.76
CA GLN A 153 -40.50 10.18 2.98
C GLN A 153 -40.20 11.67 3.09
N LYS A 154 -39.90 12.16 4.30
CA LYS A 154 -39.50 13.55 4.53
C LYS A 154 -38.21 13.91 3.78
N MET A 155 -37.20 13.04 3.81
CA MET A 155 -35.94 13.25 3.10
C MET A 155 -36.11 13.20 1.57
N TYR A 156 -36.96 12.31 1.05
CA TYR A 156 -37.33 12.28 -0.37
C TYR A 156 -38.12 13.52 -0.81
N LYS A 157 -38.97 14.08 0.06
CA LYS A 157 -39.65 15.34 -0.22
C LYS A 157 -38.67 16.50 -0.34
N TYR A 158 -37.70 16.60 0.58
CA TYR A 158 -36.62 17.59 0.48
C TYR A 158 -35.81 17.43 -0.81
N LEU A 159 -35.57 16.20 -1.27
CA LEU A 159 -34.89 15.94 -2.54
C LEU A 159 -35.74 16.37 -3.75
N ASN A 160 -36.99 15.90 -3.82
CA ASN A 160 -37.85 16.03 -5.01
C ASN A 160 -38.48 17.41 -5.17
N GLY A 161 -38.10 18.37 -4.33
CA GLY A 161 -38.69 19.71 -4.37
C GLY A 161 -40.14 19.74 -3.90
N ASP A 162 -40.65 18.64 -3.32
CA ASP A 162 -41.99 18.53 -2.73
C ASP A 162 -41.97 19.11 -1.30
N PHE A 163 -41.48 20.33 -1.22
CA PHE A 163 -41.57 21.13 -0.01
C PHE A 163 -43.03 21.53 0.13
N ASP A 164 -43.69 21.10 1.21
CA ASP A 164 -45.02 21.60 1.53
C ASP A 164 -44.91 23.04 2.06
N ASN A 165 -44.63 23.95 1.12
CA ASN A 165 -44.50 25.38 1.34
C ASN A 165 -45.90 25.99 1.48
N ARG A 166 -46.84 25.33 2.15
CA ARG A 166 -48.23 25.79 2.30
C ARG A 166 -48.34 27.17 2.96
N TRP A 167 -47.30 27.65 3.64
CA TRP A 167 -47.18 29.02 4.14
C TRP A 167 -46.75 30.07 3.10
N LEU A 168 -46.04 29.67 2.04
CA LEU A 168 -45.85 30.48 0.83
C LEU A 168 -47.04 30.38 -0.14
N TYR A 169 -47.91 29.38 0.04
CA TYR A 169 -48.88 28.93 -0.97
C TYR A 169 -50.35 28.98 -0.61
N ALA A 170 -50.77 29.57 0.52
CA ALA A 170 -52.19 29.54 0.87
C ALA A 170 -53.12 30.00 -0.28
N GLN A 171 -52.70 30.91 -1.19
CA GLN A 171 -53.44 31.22 -2.44
C GLN A 171 -52.58 31.77 -3.61
N GLY A 172 -51.40 31.21 -3.91
CA GLY A 172 -50.57 31.68 -5.04
C GLY A 172 -50.09 33.14 -4.91
N ARG A 173 -49.81 33.58 -3.68
CA ARG A 173 -49.36 34.95 -3.35
C ARG A 173 -48.25 34.86 -2.32
N ILE A 174 -47.05 35.29 -2.70
CA ILE A 174 -45.95 35.53 -1.77
C ILE A 174 -46.07 36.99 -1.32
N TRP A 175 -46.25 37.24 -0.02
CA TRP A 175 -46.25 38.59 0.54
C TRP A 175 -44.91 38.83 1.25
N VAL A 176 -44.11 39.76 0.75
CA VAL A 176 -42.93 40.27 1.45
C VAL A 176 -43.09 41.77 1.60
N GLU A 177 -43.05 42.28 2.83
CA GLU A 177 -43.01 43.72 3.11
C GLU A 177 -41.61 44.25 2.78
N CYS A 178 -41.51 45.10 1.75
CA CYS A 178 -40.36 45.95 1.52
C CYS A 178 -40.81 47.41 1.67
N GLY A 179 -40.78 47.91 2.92
CA GLY A 179 -41.46 49.16 3.27
C GLY A 179 -42.95 48.95 3.47
N SER A 180 -43.81 49.73 2.81
CA SER A 180 -45.26 49.76 3.02
C SER A 180 -46.11 49.23 1.85
N PHE A 181 -45.51 48.49 0.89
CA PHE A 181 -46.21 47.95 -0.28
C PHE A 181 -46.15 46.41 -0.35
N LEU A 182 -47.19 45.82 -0.92
CA LEU A 182 -47.38 44.37 -1.05
C LEU A 182 -47.06 43.90 -2.50
N TYR A 183 -46.10 42.98 -2.65
CA TYR A 183 -45.62 42.48 -3.94
C TYR A 183 -46.27 41.15 -4.35
N TYR A 184 -46.27 40.80 -5.64
CA TYR A 184 -46.82 39.55 -6.19
C TYR A 184 -45.78 38.84 -7.07
N TYR A 185 -45.59 37.54 -6.88
CA TYR A 185 -44.70 36.71 -7.69
C TYR A 185 -45.52 35.93 -8.73
N GLY A 186 -45.18 36.09 -10.01
CA GLY A 186 -45.84 35.38 -11.10
C GLY A 186 -45.34 33.94 -11.28
N SER A 187 -46.29 33.00 -11.15
CA SER A 187 -46.39 31.63 -11.68
C SER A 187 -45.24 30.61 -11.49
N ASP A 188 -45.56 29.53 -10.76
CA ASP A 188 -45.02 28.16 -10.88
C ASP A 188 -43.51 28.02 -11.15
N MET A 189 -42.69 28.24 -10.13
CA MET A 189 -41.37 27.59 -10.10
C MET A 189 -41.55 26.12 -9.71
N ARG A 190 -41.98 25.30 -10.67
CA ARG A 190 -41.87 23.84 -10.53
C ARG A 190 -40.41 23.47 -10.81
N MET A 191 -39.61 23.31 -9.76
CA MET A 191 -38.28 22.72 -9.87
C MET A 191 -38.41 21.22 -9.56
N ALA A 192 -37.79 20.37 -10.37
CA ALA A 192 -37.93 18.92 -10.25
C ALA A 192 -37.19 18.34 -9.04
N ASN A 193 -36.18 19.04 -8.50
CA ASN A 193 -35.45 18.65 -7.29
C ASN A 193 -34.55 19.79 -6.74
N LEU A 194 -33.99 19.54 -5.54
CA LEU A 194 -33.06 20.43 -4.83
C LEU A 194 -31.80 20.82 -5.64
N PHE A 195 -31.33 19.95 -6.54
CA PHE A 195 -30.12 20.21 -7.34
C PHE A 195 -30.39 21.06 -8.57
N GLU A 196 -31.57 20.94 -9.19
CA GLU A 196 -32.02 21.88 -10.21
C GLU A 196 -32.10 23.30 -9.62
N LEU A 197 -32.55 23.43 -8.36
CA LEU A 197 -32.52 24.67 -7.60
C LEU A 197 -31.08 25.16 -7.40
N TYR A 198 -30.16 24.32 -6.93
CA TYR A 198 -28.74 24.67 -6.75
C TYR A 198 -28.08 25.22 -8.02
N ASN A 199 -28.34 24.57 -9.15
CA ASN A 199 -27.77 24.95 -10.44
C ASN A 199 -28.42 26.19 -11.07
N ARG A 200 -29.68 26.52 -10.72
CA ARG A 200 -30.44 27.64 -11.32
C ARG A 200 -30.52 28.91 -10.47
N VAL A 201 -30.43 28.82 -9.14
CA VAL A 201 -30.77 29.91 -8.20
C VAL A 201 -29.66 30.96 -8.03
N ARG A 202 -28.76 31.11 -9.00
CA ARG A 202 -27.77 32.19 -8.95
C ARG A 202 -28.39 33.60 -9.08
N THR A 203 -29.66 33.74 -9.49
CA THR A 203 -30.47 34.98 -9.36
C THR A 203 -31.96 34.69 -9.56
N ILE A 204 -32.80 34.87 -8.54
CA ILE A 204 -34.27 34.94 -8.67
C ILE A 204 -34.68 36.43 -8.63
N TYR A 205 -35.40 36.93 -9.63
CA TYR A 205 -35.82 38.33 -9.71
C TYR A 205 -37.33 38.50 -9.46
N ALA A 206 -37.70 39.55 -8.71
CA ALA A 206 -39.06 40.05 -8.69
C ALA A 206 -39.34 40.84 -9.97
N VAL A 207 -40.47 40.58 -10.64
CA VAL A 207 -40.76 41.16 -11.96
C VAL A 207 -41.73 42.35 -11.86
N GLN A 208 -42.73 42.29 -10.96
CA GLN A 208 -43.79 43.31 -10.84
C GLN A 208 -44.33 43.43 -9.41
N TYR A 209 -45.04 44.53 -9.13
CA TYR A 209 -45.75 44.76 -7.87
C TYR A 209 -47.09 45.45 -8.07
N LEU A 210 -48.01 45.27 -7.12
CA LEU A 210 -49.31 45.92 -7.13
C LEU A 210 -49.26 47.14 -6.21
N GLY A 211 -49.37 48.34 -6.77
CA GLY A 211 -49.37 49.58 -5.99
C GLY A 211 -50.67 49.80 -5.23
N ASP A 212 -50.68 50.75 -4.29
CA ASP A 212 -51.88 51.18 -3.55
C ASP A 212 -52.97 51.75 -4.47
N ASP A 213 -52.62 52.08 -5.71
CA ASP A 213 -53.51 52.48 -6.80
C ASP A 213 -54.20 51.29 -7.50
N ALA A 214 -53.95 50.06 -7.02
CA ALA A 214 -54.39 48.81 -7.62
C ALA A 214 -53.92 48.61 -9.06
N GLN A 215 -52.82 49.26 -9.48
CA GLN A 215 -52.19 49.06 -10.78
C GLN A 215 -50.87 48.28 -10.67
N TRP A 216 -50.53 47.60 -11.76
CA TRP A 216 -49.31 46.81 -11.86
C TRP A 216 -48.14 47.70 -12.28
N HIS A 217 -47.11 47.74 -11.44
CA HIS A 217 -45.89 48.51 -11.67
C HIS A 217 -44.70 47.54 -11.87
N ASN A 218 -43.76 47.92 -12.75
CA ASN A 218 -42.50 47.19 -12.90
C ASN A 218 -41.70 47.28 -11.60
N ALA A 219 -41.14 46.18 -11.12
CA ALA A 219 -40.33 46.12 -9.88
C ALA A 219 -38.94 46.79 -10.00
N GLY A 220 -38.83 47.81 -10.87
CA GLY A 220 -37.60 48.56 -11.12
C GLY A 220 -37.16 49.32 -9.87
N GLY A 221 -36.28 48.69 -9.08
CA GLY A 221 -35.64 49.28 -7.90
C GLY A 221 -35.79 48.50 -6.59
N CYS A 222 -36.43 47.32 -6.56
CA CYS A 222 -36.43 46.50 -5.35
C CYS A 222 -35.03 45.91 -5.06
N PRO A 223 -34.58 45.83 -3.79
CA PRO A 223 -33.37 45.11 -3.45
C PRO A 223 -33.52 43.65 -3.87
N GLU A 224 -32.46 43.06 -4.41
CA GLU A 224 -32.39 41.62 -4.69
C GLU A 224 -32.78 40.84 -3.41
N LEU A 225 -33.97 40.24 -3.38
CA LEU A 225 -34.36 39.31 -2.31
C LEU A 225 -33.62 38.01 -2.55
N ASN A 226 -32.39 37.98 -2.05
CA ASN A 226 -31.42 36.92 -2.23
C ASN A 226 -31.76 35.71 -1.33
N TYR A 227 -32.90 35.03 -1.57
CA TYR A 227 -33.11 33.65 -1.06
C TYR A 227 -32.25 32.66 -1.88
N GLY A 228 -30.96 33.00 -2.02
CA GLY A 228 -30.00 32.34 -2.90
C GLY A 228 -29.64 30.94 -2.43
N ILE A 229 -28.50 30.45 -2.90
CA ILE A 229 -27.88 29.16 -2.56
C ILE A 229 -27.84 28.82 -1.06
N SER A 230 -27.94 29.83 -0.19
CA SER A 230 -28.07 29.69 1.26
C SER A 230 -29.26 28.80 1.66
N PHE A 231 -30.45 28.98 1.08
CA PHE A 231 -31.64 28.16 1.40
C PHE A 231 -31.41 26.65 1.18
N ILE A 232 -30.59 26.29 0.20
CA ILE A 232 -30.28 24.89 -0.13
C ILE A 232 -29.44 24.25 0.98
N TYR A 233 -28.49 25.03 1.52
CA TYR A 233 -27.68 24.59 2.64
C TYR A 233 -28.47 24.47 3.94
N GLU A 234 -29.56 25.23 4.12
CA GLU A 234 -30.51 25.00 5.22
C GLU A 234 -31.24 23.66 5.08
N GLN A 235 -31.71 23.32 3.87
CA GLN A 235 -32.35 22.02 3.63
C GLN A 235 -31.37 20.86 3.87
N LEU A 236 -30.12 21.01 3.43
CA LEU A 236 -29.05 20.08 3.75
C LEU A 236 -28.81 19.96 5.26
N GLY A 237 -28.88 21.06 6.01
CA GLY A 237 -28.80 21.08 7.48
C GLY A 237 -29.89 20.25 8.14
N ARG A 238 -31.14 20.37 7.67
CA ARG A 238 -32.28 19.55 8.14
C ARG A 238 -32.08 18.06 7.85
N MET A 239 -31.54 17.73 6.68
CA MET A 239 -31.19 16.34 6.34
C MET A 239 -30.03 15.79 7.19
N CYS A 240 -29.07 16.64 7.57
CA CYS A 240 -28.00 16.26 8.49
C CYS A 240 -28.54 16.00 9.89
N HIS A 241 -29.41 16.88 10.39
CA HIS A 241 -30.05 16.75 11.70
C HIS A 241 -30.77 15.40 11.85
N LEU A 242 -31.55 15.00 10.84
CA LEU A 242 -32.22 13.69 10.74
C LEU A 242 -31.30 12.47 10.98
N LEU A 243 -30.05 12.52 10.52
CA LEU A 243 -29.07 11.44 10.76
C LEU A 243 -28.42 11.55 12.14
N GLN A 244 -28.31 12.77 12.66
CA GLN A 244 -27.60 13.07 13.89
C GLN A 244 -28.39 12.75 15.14
N ASP A 245 -29.71 12.84 15.06
CA ASP A 245 -30.60 12.48 16.15
C ASP A 245 -30.45 11.00 16.55
N GLN A 246 -29.95 10.15 15.66
CA GLN A 246 -29.63 8.75 15.94
C GLN A 246 -28.31 8.55 16.73
N SER A 247 -27.63 9.62 17.12
CA SER A 247 -26.42 9.57 17.98
C SER A 247 -26.70 9.35 19.46
N VAL A 248 -27.95 9.47 19.88
CA VAL A 248 -28.37 9.37 21.28
C VAL A 248 -29.22 8.11 21.47
N PRO A 249 -28.86 7.20 22.39
CA PRO A 249 -29.60 5.94 22.63
C PRO A 249 -31.09 6.11 22.96
N ALA A 250 -31.51 7.25 23.51
CA ALA A 250 -32.91 7.51 23.84
C ALA A 250 -33.79 7.68 22.58
N HIS A 251 -33.23 8.24 21.49
CA HIS A 251 -33.90 8.34 20.18
C HIS A 251 -33.97 7.00 19.45
N VAL A 252 -33.23 6.00 19.94
CA VAL A 252 -33.14 4.65 19.37
C VAL A 252 -34.17 3.69 19.97
N HIS A 253 -34.59 3.91 21.23
CA HIS A 253 -35.34 2.90 22.00
C HIS A 253 -36.87 3.05 21.96
N CYS A 254 -37.42 4.22 21.69
CA CYS A 254 -38.86 4.45 21.82
C CYS A 254 -39.56 4.37 20.46
N ASN A 255 -40.57 3.51 20.34
CA ASN A 255 -41.58 3.54 19.26
C ASN A 255 -42.95 4.08 19.73
N SER A 256 -43.03 4.53 20.99
CA SER A 256 -44.23 5.14 21.54
C SER A 256 -43.89 5.85 22.85
N HIS A 257 -44.70 6.88 23.10
CA HIS A 257 -44.80 7.68 24.31
C HIS A 257 -44.37 6.99 25.62
N ALA A 258 -43.68 7.77 26.45
CA ALA A 258 -43.46 7.53 27.87
C ALA A 258 -42.57 6.32 28.23
N CYS A 259 -41.26 6.57 28.33
CA CYS A 259 -40.41 5.82 29.23
C CYS A 259 -40.96 5.94 30.66
N THR A 260 -41.72 4.93 31.10
CA THR A 260 -42.10 4.71 32.51
C THR A 260 -40.88 4.53 33.44
N HIS A 261 -39.66 4.50 32.89
CA HIS A 261 -38.38 4.31 33.58
C HIS A 261 -37.55 5.59 33.78
N GLY A 262 -38.08 6.79 33.48
CA GLY A 262 -37.40 8.07 33.79
C GLY A 262 -36.19 8.40 32.90
N MET A 263 -36.09 7.77 31.72
CA MET A 263 -35.11 8.12 30.69
C MET A 263 -35.69 9.21 29.79
N TYR A 264 -35.33 10.46 30.07
CA TYR A 264 -35.66 11.60 29.22
C TYR A 264 -34.57 11.77 28.16
N CYS A 265 -34.92 11.87 26.87
CA CYS A 265 -33.95 12.07 25.78
C CYS A 265 -33.03 13.28 26.07
N ASP A 266 -33.63 14.36 26.57
CA ASP A 266 -32.93 15.59 26.97
C ASP A 266 -31.89 15.39 28.07
N TYR A 267 -32.06 14.39 28.95
CA TYR A 267 -31.07 14.10 30.00
C TYR A 267 -29.74 13.65 29.40
N TYR A 268 -29.78 12.86 28.33
CA TYR A 268 -28.55 12.34 27.71
C TYR A 268 -27.86 13.39 26.84
N GLU A 269 -28.61 14.25 26.17
CA GLU A 269 -28.06 15.37 25.40
C GLU A 269 -27.50 16.49 26.29
N ASP A 270 -28.19 16.82 27.39
CA ASP A 270 -27.72 17.84 28.35
C ASP A 270 -26.45 17.40 29.08
N GLN A 271 -26.28 16.10 29.31
CA GLN A 271 -25.07 15.50 29.89
C GLN A 271 -24.01 15.13 28.85
N ALA A 272 -24.17 15.46 27.57
CA ALA A 272 -23.24 15.05 26.51
C ALA A 272 -21.80 15.59 26.67
N GLN A 273 -21.63 16.66 27.45
CA GLN A 273 -20.29 17.13 27.86
C GLN A 273 -19.53 16.14 28.75
N ASN A 274 -20.20 15.13 29.29
CA ASN A 274 -19.60 14.04 30.06
C ASN A 274 -19.22 12.83 29.19
N TYR A 275 -19.60 12.77 27.91
CA TYR A 275 -19.20 11.71 26.99
C TYR A 275 -17.94 12.07 26.21
N HIS A 276 -17.30 11.06 25.62
CA HIS A 276 -16.15 11.29 24.76
C HIS A 276 -16.59 11.88 23.41
N MET A 277 -16.26 13.15 23.20
CA MET A 277 -16.53 13.86 21.96
C MET A 277 -15.48 13.48 20.90
N TRP A 278 -15.82 12.53 20.03
CA TRP A 278 -14.95 12.09 18.94
C TRP A 278 -14.67 13.20 17.94
N THR A 279 -13.39 13.38 17.61
CA THR A 279 -12.93 14.32 16.59
C THR A 279 -12.73 13.66 15.23
N ALA A 280 -12.75 14.46 14.18
CA ALA A 280 -12.39 14.02 12.84
C ALA A 280 -10.98 13.42 12.78
N ASP A 281 -10.04 13.97 13.56
CA ASP A 281 -8.65 13.50 13.61
C ASP A 281 -8.53 12.12 14.24
N GLU A 282 -9.26 11.85 15.33
CA GLU A 282 -9.30 10.52 15.96
C GLU A 282 -9.91 9.47 15.03
N ILE A 283 -11.03 9.80 14.39
CA ILE A 283 -11.69 8.91 13.43
C ILE A 283 -10.75 8.61 12.26
N PHE A 284 -10.15 9.63 11.66
CA PHE A 284 -9.24 9.48 10.52
C PHE A 284 -7.99 8.68 10.89
N SER A 285 -7.38 8.95 12.05
CA SER A 285 -6.19 8.25 12.53
C SER A 285 -6.46 6.78 12.86
N SER A 286 -7.72 6.41 13.14
CA SER A 286 -8.12 5.01 13.30
C SER A 286 -8.27 4.24 11.98
N GLY A 287 -7.92 4.86 10.84
CA GLY A 287 -8.08 4.28 9.50
C GLY A 287 -9.50 4.36 8.94
N LYS A 288 -10.39 5.12 9.60
CA LYS A 288 -11.80 5.28 9.22
C LYS A 288 -12.03 6.61 8.51
N ILE A 289 -12.89 6.59 7.50
CA ILE A 289 -13.35 7.79 6.77
C ILE A 289 -14.88 7.86 6.77
N PHE A 290 -15.44 8.87 6.12
CA PHE A 290 -16.88 9.01 5.95
C PHE A 290 -17.50 7.81 5.22
N ILE A 291 -18.80 7.59 5.45
CA ILE A 291 -19.53 6.50 4.81
C ILE A 291 -19.88 6.92 3.38
N TYR A 292 -19.32 6.20 2.41
CA TYR A 292 -19.65 6.41 1.01
C TYR A 292 -21.10 6.04 0.72
N PRO A 293 -21.94 7.00 0.31
CA PRO A 293 -23.37 6.79 0.25
C PRO A 293 -23.81 6.07 -1.04
N TYR A 294 -23.02 6.14 -2.11
CA TYR A 294 -23.31 5.55 -3.44
C TYR A 294 -23.08 4.03 -3.54
N ASN A 295 -23.32 3.30 -2.47
CA ASN A 295 -23.20 1.84 -2.46
C ASN A 295 -24.40 1.17 -3.17
N ASN A 296 -24.40 -0.16 -3.34
CA ASN A 296 -25.38 -0.92 -4.16
C ASN A 296 -26.85 -0.95 -3.67
N TRP A 297 -27.31 0.03 -2.88
CA TRP A 297 -28.60 0.01 -2.18
C TRP A 297 -29.52 1.14 -2.61
N GLY A 298 -30.28 0.97 -3.70
CA GLY A 298 -31.49 1.79 -4.00
C GLY A 298 -31.34 3.32 -4.08
N GLY A 299 -30.12 3.86 -3.97
CA GLY A 299 -29.79 5.28 -3.94
C GLY A 299 -29.09 5.75 -2.65
N PRO A 300 -28.32 6.86 -2.69
CA PRO A 300 -27.40 7.20 -1.61
C PRO A 300 -28.06 7.57 -0.27
N LEU A 301 -29.19 8.28 -0.34
CA LEU A 301 -29.98 8.68 0.82
C LEU A 301 -30.60 7.47 1.51
N TYR A 302 -31.19 6.56 0.72
CA TYR A 302 -31.76 5.32 1.24
C TYR A 302 -30.70 4.52 1.99
N TYR A 303 -29.51 4.37 1.42
CA TYR A 303 -28.42 3.65 2.06
C TYR A 303 -28.00 4.25 3.40
N LEU A 304 -27.77 5.58 3.48
CA LEU A 304 -27.36 6.22 4.72
C LEU A 304 -28.41 6.03 5.82
N MET A 305 -29.68 6.24 5.48
CA MET A 305 -30.75 6.13 6.45
C MET A 305 -31.05 4.67 6.81
N TYR A 306 -30.96 3.75 5.84
CA TYR A 306 -31.10 2.32 6.07
C TYR A 306 -30.00 1.80 7.00
N LEU A 307 -28.74 2.16 6.77
CA LEU A 307 -27.62 1.78 7.63
C LEU A 307 -27.82 2.27 9.07
N MET A 308 -28.18 3.55 9.20
CA MET A 308 -28.41 4.19 10.50
C MET A 308 -29.65 3.59 11.20
N ASN A 309 -30.69 3.23 10.43
CA ASN A 309 -31.85 2.48 10.91
C ASN A 309 -31.49 1.05 11.38
N GLN A 310 -30.75 0.27 10.60
CA GLN A 310 -30.35 -1.08 11.00
C GLN A 310 -29.48 -1.09 12.25
N THR A 311 -28.67 -0.04 12.40
CA THR A 311 -27.90 0.19 13.61
C THR A 311 -28.86 0.47 14.77
N THR A 312 -29.81 1.39 14.60
CA THR A 312 -30.84 1.78 15.58
C THR A 312 -31.74 0.61 16.02
N ASP A 313 -32.38 -0.09 15.08
CA ASP A 313 -33.31 -1.21 15.31
C ASP A 313 -32.68 -2.33 16.15
N HIS A 314 -31.39 -2.61 15.92
CA HIS A 314 -30.65 -3.61 16.67
C HIS A 314 -30.59 -3.32 18.19
N TYR A 315 -30.75 -2.07 18.64
CA TYR A 315 -30.75 -1.71 20.07
C TYR A 315 -32.13 -1.46 20.67
N ALA A 316 -33.18 -1.38 19.84
CA ALA A 316 -34.53 -1.04 20.26
C ALA A 316 -35.30 -2.29 20.74
N SER A 317 -34.86 -2.95 21.82
CA SER A 317 -35.57 -4.13 22.35
C SER A 317 -36.37 -3.83 23.62
N GLY A 318 -37.68 -4.04 23.52
CA GLY A 318 -38.59 -3.99 24.66
C GLY A 318 -39.91 -4.69 24.42
N LEU A 319 -40.80 -4.16 23.57
CA LEU A 319 -42.15 -4.73 23.38
C LEU A 319 -42.68 -4.43 21.95
N THR A 320 -42.97 -5.51 21.21
CA THR A 320 -43.75 -5.60 19.95
C THR A 320 -43.25 -4.81 18.72
N ASN A 321 -42.65 -5.56 17.77
CA ASN A 321 -42.29 -5.25 16.37
C ASN A 321 -40.88 -4.71 16.06
N GLY A 322 -39.85 -5.16 16.77
CA GLY A 322 -38.49 -5.25 16.22
C GLY A 322 -38.05 -6.71 16.38
N ASP A 323 -37.93 -7.47 15.29
CA ASP A 323 -37.80 -8.93 15.32
C ASP A 323 -36.35 -9.45 15.22
N ASN A 324 -35.36 -8.56 15.31
CA ASN A 324 -33.95 -8.84 15.01
C ASN A 324 -33.69 -9.29 13.55
N ASN A 325 -34.60 -9.03 12.59
CA ASN A 325 -34.29 -9.17 11.16
C ASN A 325 -33.46 -7.98 10.67
N TYR A 326 -32.20 -7.91 11.11
CA TYR A 326 -31.23 -7.11 10.38
C TYR A 326 -30.86 -7.82 9.07
N ASP A 327 -30.77 -7.07 7.97
CA ASP A 327 -30.31 -7.66 6.72
C ASP A 327 -28.80 -7.93 6.81
N THR A 328 -28.47 -9.21 6.90
CA THR A 328 -27.08 -9.70 6.89
C THR A 328 -26.31 -9.33 5.63
N ASN A 329 -26.97 -8.84 4.57
CA ASN A 329 -26.35 -8.44 3.32
C ASN A 329 -25.74 -7.03 3.34
N CYS A 330 -25.86 -6.25 4.42
CA CYS A 330 -25.19 -4.97 4.54
C CYS A 330 -23.75 -5.16 5.10
N PRO A 331 -22.69 -5.04 4.27
CA PRO A 331 -21.33 -5.43 4.67
C PRO A 331 -20.78 -4.60 5.84
N LEU A 332 -21.21 -3.33 5.95
CA LEU A 332 -20.82 -2.43 7.03
C LEU A 332 -21.41 -2.81 8.39
N LEU A 333 -22.54 -3.53 8.44
CA LEU A 333 -23.15 -3.93 9.71
C LEU A 333 -22.28 -4.91 10.49
N SER A 334 -21.42 -5.69 9.82
CA SER A 334 -20.52 -6.63 10.48
C SER A 334 -19.40 -5.93 11.28
N GLU A 335 -18.84 -4.82 10.77
CA GLU A 335 -17.91 -3.94 11.49
C GLU A 335 -18.59 -3.29 12.70
N ILE A 336 -19.87 -2.94 12.55
CA ILE A 336 -20.67 -2.23 13.55
C ILE A 336 -21.03 -3.20 14.69
N PHE A 337 -21.79 -4.27 14.41
CA PHE A 337 -22.33 -5.21 15.41
C PHE A 337 -21.28 -5.99 16.20
N SER A 338 -20.13 -6.32 15.60
CA SER A 338 -19.06 -7.05 16.31
C SER A 338 -18.40 -6.23 17.44
N THR A 339 -18.57 -4.90 17.43
CA THR A 339 -17.95 -3.99 18.40
C THR A 339 -18.89 -3.54 19.49
N LEU A 340 -20.17 -3.90 19.46
CA LEU A 340 -21.21 -3.40 20.34
C LEU A 340 -21.49 -4.42 21.46
N ASP A 341 -21.21 -4.04 22.71
CA ASP A 341 -21.45 -4.88 23.90
C ASP A 341 -22.82 -4.51 24.46
N LEU A 342 -23.86 -5.21 24.03
CA LEU A 342 -25.23 -4.69 24.14
C LEU A 342 -26.08 -5.29 25.25
N PRO A 343 -26.93 -4.45 25.88
CA PRO A 343 -28.01 -4.94 26.72
C PRO A 343 -29.02 -5.74 25.87
N ILE A 344 -29.32 -6.95 26.31
CA ILE A 344 -30.18 -7.94 25.67
C ILE A 344 -31.65 -7.80 26.14
N THR A 345 -31.88 -6.98 27.17
CA THR A 345 -33.20 -6.76 27.78
C THR A 345 -33.35 -5.31 28.24
N THR A 346 -34.58 -4.78 28.26
CA THR A 346 -34.89 -3.43 28.74
C THR A 346 -34.40 -3.15 30.16
N ASP A 347 -34.42 -4.16 31.05
CA ASP A 347 -33.94 -4.07 32.44
C ASP A 347 -32.42 -3.84 32.55
N GLN A 348 -31.66 -4.11 31.49
CA GLN A 348 -30.22 -3.88 31.48
C GLN A 348 -29.87 -2.44 31.12
N ILE A 349 -30.79 -1.67 30.51
CA ILE A 349 -30.54 -0.29 30.07
C ILE A 349 -30.31 0.62 31.29
N ASN A 350 -29.13 1.23 31.36
CA ASN A 350 -28.68 2.11 32.45
C ASN A 350 -27.64 3.13 31.94
N TYR A 351 -27.21 4.07 32.78
CA TYR A 351 -26.25 5.10 32.36
C TYR A 351 -24.95 4.53 31.73
N GLN A 352 -24.41 3.43 32.25
CA GLN A 352 -23.11 2.88 31.80
C GLN A 352 -23.21 2.29 30.39
N ASN A 353 -24.26 1.54 30.08
CA ASN A 353 -24.41 1.02 28.71
C ASN A 353 -24.93 2.07 27.73
N CYS A 354 -25.75 3.04 28.14
CA CYS A 354 -26.08 4.19 27.30
C CYS A 354 -24.84 5.01 26.93
N SER A 355 -23.92 5.23 27.87
CA SER A 355 -22.62 5.86 27.59
C SER A 355 -21.80 5.03 26.59
N ALA A 356 -21.69 3.71 26.81
CA ALA A 356 -20.96 2.82 25.90
C ALA A 356 -21.59 2.73 24.50
N MET A 357 -22.92 2.84 24.40
CA MET A 357 -23.64 2.92 23.13
C MET A 357 -23.32 4.25 22.42
N HIS A 358 -23.41 5.37 23.14
CA HIS A 358 -23.08 6.68 22.59
C HIS A 358 -21.64 6.71 22.06
N ASP A 359 -20.65 6.24 22.83
CA ASP A 359 -19.24 6.20 22.40
C ASP A 359 -19.03 5.41 21.09
N LYS A 360 -19.90 4.41 20.81
CA LYS A 360 -19.83 3.58 19.60
C LYS A 360 -20.62 4.17 18.43
N LEU A 361 -21.76 4.82 18.69
CA LEU A 361 -22.62 5.47 17.68
C LEU A 361 -22.10 6.82 17.21
N PHE A 362 -21.49 7.58 18.11
CA PHE A 362 -21.01 8.94 17.83
C PHE A 362 -20.05 9.03 16.63
N PRO A 363 -18.98 8.21 16.53
CA PRO A 363 -18.12 8.22 15.34
C PRO A 363 -18.86 7.74 14.08
N LEU A 364 -19.84 6.85 14.21
CA LEU A 364 -20.65 6.39 13.06
C LEU A 364 -21.52 7.51 12.50
N VAL A 365 -22.16 8.29 13.36
CA VAL A 365 -23.01 9.42 12.98
C VAL A 365 -22.18 10.54 12.34
N ILE A 366 -20.98 10.82 12.86
CA ILE A 366 -20.03 11.75 12.20
C ILE A 366 -19.71 11.26 10.79
N ARG A 367 -19.41 9.95 10.63
CA ARG A 367 -19.10 9.36 9.31
C ARG A 367 -20.31 9.36 8.36
N ALA A 368 -21.52 9.12 8.86
CA ALA A 368 -22.76 9.12 8.06
C ALA A 368 -23.14 10.53 7.63
N THR A 369 -23.05 11.50 8.55
CA THR A 369 -23.23 12.93 8.25
C THR A 369 -22.22 13.38 7.19
N ALA A 370 -20.95 13.02 7.34
CA ALA A 370 -19.93 13.33 6.34
C ALA A 370 -20.22 12.69 4.97
N GLY A 371 -20.81 11.50 4.97
CA GLY A 371 -21.33 10.84 3.77
C GLY A 371 -22.45 11.63 3.09
N LEU A 372 -23.38 12.20 3.86
CA LEU A 372 -24.43 13.05 3.33
C LEU A 372 -23.88 14.35 2.72
N LEU A 373 -22.92 14.99 3.41
CA LEU A 373 -22.22 16.17 2.89
C LEU A 373 -21.46 15.84 1.60
N TYR A 374 -20.81 14.67 1.53
CA TYR A 374 -20.16 14.17 0.32
C TYR A 374 -21.15 14.00 -0.84
N TRP A 375 -22.29 13.33 -0.58
CA TRP A 375 -23.34 13.15 -1.58
C TRP A 375 -23.76 14.50 -2.16
N PHE A 376 -24.09 15.46 -1.30
CA PHE A 376 -24.48 16.79 -1.75
C PHE A 376 -23.36 17.49 -2.55
N ALA A 377 -22.12 17.47 -2.05
CA ALA A 377 -20.98 18.09 -2.74
C ALA A 377 -20.75 17.49 -4.13
N LYS A 378 -20.95 16.17 -4.28
CA LYS A 378 -20.83 15.46 -5.55
C LYS A 378 -21.95 15.85 -6.53
N GLU A 379 -23.21 15.78 -6.11
CA GLU A 379 -24.37 16.13 -6.94
C GLU A 379 -24.41 17.63 -7.30
N ALA A 380 -23.89 18.48 -6.42
CA ALA A 380 -23.72 19.92 -6.62
C ALA A 380 -22.52 20.29 -7.53
N GLY A 381 -21.73 19.31 -7.98
CA GLY A 381 -20.54 19.54 -8.80
C GLY A 381 -19.36 20.21 -8.08
N LEU A 382 -19.36 20.21 -6.74
CA LEU A 382 -18.24 20.68 -5.91
C LEU A 382 -17.13 19.64 -5.81
N ILE A 383 -17.45 18.36 -6.04
CA ILE A 383 -16.49 17.26 -6.20
C ILE A 383 -16.62 16.71 -7.62
N ASP A 384 -15.50 16.70 -8.35
CA ASP A 384 -15.42 16.21 -9.71
C ASP A 384 -14.70 14.86 -9.79
N GLU A 385 -15.41 13.81 -9.35
CA GLU A 385 -14.96 12.42 -9.41
C GLU A 385 -15.89 11.55 -10.27
N ILE A 386 -15.37 10.44 -10.80
CA ILE A 386 -16.14 9.40 -11.46
C ILE A 386 -16.24 8.20 -10.50
N LEU A 387 -17.45 7.80 -10.13
CA LEU A 387 -17.70 6.71 -9.19
C LEU A 387 -17.93 5.38 -9.90
N VAL A 388 -17.27 4.32 -9.43
CA VAL A 388 -17.48 2.95 -9.91
C VAL A 388 -18.04 2.08 -8.77
N PRO A 389 -19.25 1.48 -8.90
CA PRO A 389 -20.00 1.28 -10.14
C PRO A 389 -21.07 2.36 -10.47
N TYR A 390 -21.20 3.42 -9.67
CA TYR A 390 -22.37 4.32 -9.73
C TYR A 390 -22.49 5.09 -11.05
N ASP A 391 -21.42 5.77 -11.49
CA ASP A 391 -21.40 6.51 -12.75
C ASP A 391 -21.12 5.59 -13.94
N TYR A 392 -20.34 4.53 -13.72
CA TYR A 392 -20.02 3.51 -14.72
C TYR A 392 -20.03 2.12 -14.08
N PRO A 393 -20.62 1.10 -14.72
CA PRO A 393 -20.75 -0.23 -14.13
C PRO A 393 -19.42 -0.96 -13.92
N SER A 394 -18.32 -0.49 -14.52
CA SER A 394 -17.01 -1.13 -14.44
C SER A 394 -15.85 -0.13 -14.51
N ILE A 395 -14.68 -0.56 -14.03
CA ILE A 395 -13.47 0.29 -13.93
C ILE A 395 -12.96 0.67 -15.33
N ASP A 396 -12.99 -0.26 -16.28
CA ASP A 396 -12.57 -0.06 -17.67
C ASP A 396 -13.39 1.02 -18.38
N GLN A 397 -14.72 1.02 -18.19
CA GLN A 397 -15.58 2.05 -18.77
C GLN A 397 -15.34 3.43 -18.17
N ALA A 398 -15.11 3.51 -16.85
CA ALA A 398 -14.76 4.76 -16.17
C ALA A 398 -13.40 5.31 -16.62
N VAL A 399 -12.41 4.44 -16.80
CA VAL A 399 -11.09 4.84 -17.29
C VAL A 399 -11.16 5.30 -18.75
N ALA A 400 -11.96 4.63 -19.59
CA ALA A 400 -12.14 5.02 -20.98
C ALA A 400 -12.88 6.35 -21.17
N SER A 401 -13.71 6.75 -20.20
CA SER A 401 -14.46 8.02 -20.26
C SER A 401 -13.74 9.21 -19.62
N ALA A 402 -12.73 8.96 -18.79
CA ALA A 402 -12.05 10.00 -18.04
C ALA A 402 -11.19 10.91 -18.93
N THR A 403 -11.33 12.22 -18.73
CA THR A 403 -10.48 13.26 -19.34
C THR A 403 -9.35 13.66 -18.38
N PRO A 404 -8.25 14.27 -18.87
CA PRO A 404 -7.18 14.80 -18.01
C PRO A 404 -7.71 15.64 -16.84
N GLY A 405 -7.13 15.44 -15.65
CA GLY A 405 -7.53 16.10 -14.40
C GLY A 405 -8.65 15.40 -13.62
N LYS A 406 -9.30 14.38 -14.19
CA LYS A 406 -10.36 13.62 -13.50
C LYS A 406 -9.79 12.62 -12.49
N THR A 407 -10.53 12.43 -11.41
CA THR A 407 -10.29 11.34 -10.46
C THR A 407 -11.38 10.30 -10.60
N ILE A 408 -11.00 9.04 -10.81
CA ILE A 408 -11.90 7.89 -10.81
C ILE A 408 -11.77 7.23 -9.45
N MET A 409 -12.88 7.08 -8.76
CA MET A 409 -12.95 6.42 -7.47
C MET A 409 -13.67 5.08 -7.59
N VAL A 410 -12.92 4.00 -7.34
CA VAL A 410 -13.43 2.64 -7.21
C VAL A 410 -13.89 2.43 -5.78
N MET A 411 -15.19 2.24 -5.61
CA MET A 411 -15.83 2.06 -4.31
C MET A 411 -15.45 0.70 -3.69
N PRO A 412 -15.68 0.48 -2.38
CA PRO A 412 -15.54 -0.84 -1.79
C PRO A 412 -16.42 -1.87 -2.49
N GLY A 413 -15.84 -2.97 -2.95
CA GLY A 413 -16.57 -3.97 -3.72
C GLY A 413 -15.66 -4.94 -4.47
N THR A 414 -16.25 -5.90 -5.19
CA THR A 414 -15.53 -6.84 -6.04
C THR A 414 -15.71 -6.46 -7.51
N TYR A 415 -14.61 -6.23 -8.22
CA TYR A 415 -14.58 -5.80 -9.60
C TYR A 415 -13.83 -6.81 -10.46
N TYR A 416 -14.22 -6.93 -11.73
CA TYR A 416 -13.59 -7.81 -12.70
C TYR A 416 -13.10 -6.99 -13.89
N VAL A 417 -11.82 -7.14 -14.23
CA VAL A 417 -11.17 -6.45 -15.33
C VAL A 417 -10.71 -7.51 -16.33
N THR A 418 -11.41 -7.62 -17.46
CA THR A 418 -11.18 -8.67 -18.48
C THR A 418 -10.21 -8.26 -19.56
N ASP A 419 -9.99 -6.96 -19.74
CA ASP A 419 -9.13 -6.37 -20.78
C ASP A 419 -8.10 -5.43 -20.16
N ASN A 420 -7.02 -5.14 -20.90
CA ASN A 420 -5.96 -4.24 -20.42
C ASN A 420 -6.55 -2.87 -20.04
N LEU A 421 -6.24 -2.45 -18.82
CA LEU A 421 -6.67 -1.18 -18.27
C LEU A 421 -5.52 -0.18 -18.40
N SER A 422 -5.77 1.00 -18.96
CA SER A 422 -4.73 2.02 -19.14
C SER A 422 -5.20 3.36 -18.58
N ILE A 423 -4.64 3.76 -17.43
CA ILE A 423 -4.88 5.06 -16.83
C ILE A 423 -4.19 6.13 -17.69
N PRO A 424 -4.96 7.08 -18.25
CA PRO A 424 -4.41 8.12 -19.11
C PRO A 424 -3.69 9.22 -18.31
N SER A 425 -3.02 10.10 -19.04
CA SER A 425 -2.32 11.27 -18.51
C SER A 425 -3.23 12.12 -17.62
N GLU A 426 -2.69 12.54 -16.47
CA GLU A 426 -3.38 13.40 -15.48
C GLU A 426 -4.69 12.83 -14.91
N VAL A 427 -4.98 11.55 -15.12
CA VAL A 427 -6.10 10.87 -14.46
C VAL A 427 -5.61 10.13 -13.21
N ILE A 428 -6.36 10.24 -12.13
CA ILE A 428 -6.10 9.54 -10.87
C ILE A 428 -7.09 8.40 -10.74
N LEU A 429 -6.62 7.15 -10.65
CA LEU A 429 -7.44 6.02 -10.21
C LEU A 429 -7.23 5.80 -8.71
N ARG A 430 -8.30 5.98 -7.93
CA ARG A 430 -8.33 5.72 -6.49
C ARG A 430 -9.08 4.43 -6.22
N VAL A 431 -8.43 3.45 -5.60
CA VAL A 431 -9.04 2.18 -5.19
C VAL A 431 -9.22 2.19 -3.68
N SER A 432 -10.48 2.08 -3.25
CA SER A 432 -10.84 2.19 -1.84
C SER A 432 -10.42 0.97 -1.01
N PRO A 433 -10.26 1.13 0.32
CA PRO A 433 -10.08 0.01 1.24
C PRO A 433 -11.21 -1.02 1.14
N GLY A 434 -10.84 -2.30 1.24
CA GLY A 434 -11.78 -3.42 1.14
C GLY A 434 -12.17 -3.79 -0.30
N SER A 435 -11.75 -3.03 -1.31
CA SER A 435 -12.00 -3.38 -2.71
C SER A 435 -11.15 -4.58 -3.15
N THR A 436 -11.74 -5.49 -3.93
CA THR A 436 -11.05 -6.58 -4.62
C THR A 436 -11.15 -6.39 -6.13
N VAL A 437 -10.02 -6.26 -6.82
CA VAL A 437 -9.93 -6.16 -8.28
C VAL A 437 -9.39 -7.48 -8.83
N ASN A 438 -10.23 -8.23 -9.54
CA ASN A 438 -9.90 -9.49 -10.18
C ASN A 438 -9.52 -9.26 -11.64
N PHE A 439 -8.30 -9.63 -12.01
CA PHE A 439 -7.81 -9.51 -13.37
C PHE A 439 -7.99 -10.81 -14.16
N GLY A 440 -8.44 -10.67 -15.40
CA GLY A 440 -8.49 -11.75 -16.38
C GLY A 440 -7.09 -12.21 -16.83
N SER A 441 -7.06 -13.25 -17.65
CA SER A 441 -5.82 -13.87 -18.09
C SER A 441 -4.92 -12.86 -18.83
N ASN A 442 -3.66 -12.71 -18.38
CA ASN A 442 -2.66 -11.78 -18.94
C ASN A 442 -3.06 -10.30 -18.96
N VAL A 443 -4.10 -9.90 -18.21
CA VAL A 443 -4.52 -8.50 -18.14
C VAL A 443 -3.47 -7.67 -17.41
N LYS A 444 -3.22 -6.47 -17.93
CA LYS A 444 -2.28 -5.49 -17.40
C LYS A 444 -3.01 -4.21 -16.98
N LEU A 445 -2.70 -3.70 -15.79
CA LEU A 445 -3.07 -2.34 -15.37
C LEU A 445 -1.89 -1.41 -15.67
N THR A 446 -2.02 -0.55 -16.67
CA THR A 446 -0.99 0.39 -17.09
C THR A 446 -1.28 1.78 -16.53
N ILE A 447 -0.28 2.40 -15.90
CA ILE A 447 -0.26 3.81 -15.55
C ILE A 447 0.78 4.48 -16.45
N SER A 448 0.37 5.45 -17.25
CA SER A 448 1.27 6.10 -18.21
C SER A 448 0.98 7.59 -18.38
N GLY A 449 1.96 8.33 -18.91
CA GLY A 449 1.80 9.74 -19.26
C GLY A 449 1.53 10.65 -18.07
N GLY A 450 2.06 10.35 -16.88
CA GLY A 450 1.76 11.14 -15.67
C GLY A 450 0.41 10.81 -15.01
N GLY A 451 -0.28 9.75 -15.43
CA GLY A 451 -1.40 9.18 -14.66
C GLY A 451 -0.96 8.73 -13.26
N THR A 452 -1.93 8.57 -12.35
CA THR A 452 -1.68 8.22 -10.95
C THR A 452 -2.56 7.06 -10.48
N LEU A 453 -1.99 6.08 -9.78
CA LEU A 453 -2.72 5.07 -9.01
C LEU A 453 -2.59 5.36 -7.52
N THR A 454 -3.70 5.45 -6.81
CA THR A 454 -3.72 5.47 -5.35
C THR A 454 -4.57 4.30 -4.86
N ALA A 455 -4.02 3.43 -4.03
CA ALA A 455 -4.74 2.32 -3.45
C ALA A 455 -4.39 2.21 -1.97
N ASN A 456 -5.40 2.08 -1.11
CA ASN A 456 -5.21 1.85 0.32
C ASN A 456 -6.08 0.65 0.73
N GLY A 457 -5.52 -0.39 1.34
CA GLY A 457 -6.29 -1.51 1.88
C GLY A 457 -7.02 -2.39 0.85
N ALA A 458 -6.58 -2.40 -0.41
CA ALA A 458 -7.23 -3.11 -1.51
C ALA A 458 -6.54 -4.44 -1.87
N THR A 459 -7.25 -5.36 -2.54
CA THR A 459 -6.70 -6.61 -3.07
C THR A 459 -6.70 -6.61 -4.60
N PHE A 460 -5.52 -6.78 -5.21
CA PHE A 460 -5.32 -6.99 -6.64
C PHE A 460 -4.91 -8.46 -6.87
N GLN A 461 -5.75 -9.22 -7.56
CA GLN A 461 -5.53 -10.66 -7.72
C GLN A 461 -5.95 -11.19 -9.09
N GLY A 462 -5.44 -12.36 -9.44
CA GLY A 462 -5.88 -13.11 -10.61
C GLY A 462 -6.79 -14.28 -10.23
N ASN A 463 -6.64 -15.41 -10.92
CA ASN A 463 -7.48 -16.59 -10.73
C ASN A 463 -6.93 -17.61 -9.71
N GLY A 464 -6.01 -17.20 -8.83
CA GLY A 464 -5.32 -18.07 -7.88
C GLY A 464 -4.09 -18.81 -8.44
N SER A 465 -3.83 -18.75 -9.75
CA SER A 465 -2.60 -19.27 -10.35
C SER A 465 -1.55 -18.17 -10.49
N ALA A 466 -0.33 -18.41 -10.01
CA ALA A 466 0.78 -17.48 -10.20
C ALA A 466 1.00 -17.17 -11.69
N GLY A 467 1.12 -15.90 -12.04
CA GLY A 467 1.27 -15.47 -13.44
C GLY A 467 -0.05 -15.40 -14.24
N SER A 468 -1.20 -15.51 -13.57
CA SER A 468 -2.51 -15.49 -14.24
C SER A 468 -2.84 -14.14 -14.86
N TRP A 469 -2.31 -13.04 -14.32
CA TRP A 469 -2.39 -11.71 -14.91
C TRP A 469 -1.01 -11.07 -14.97
N ASN A 470 -0.87 -9.96 -15.68
CA ASN A 470 0.45 -9.42 -16.00
C ASN A 470 1.06 -8.66 -14.83
N SER A 471 0.57 -7.45 -14.54
CA SER A 471 1.13 -6.56 -13.52
C SER A 471 0.34 -5.27 -13.30
N ILE A 472 0.64 -4.59 -12.18
CA ILE A 472 0.48 -3.13 -12.05
C ILE A 472 1.72 -2.48 -12.66
N TRP A 473 1.57 -1.81 -13.79
CA TRP A 473 2.67 -1.29 -14.60
C TRP A 473 2.69 0.22 -14.64
N SER A 474 3.59 0.81 -13.88
CA SER A 474 3.88 2.25 -13.86
C SER A 474 4.97 2.59 -14.89
N SER A 475 4.69 3.55 -15.78
CA SER A 475 5.64 4.01 -16.79
C SER A 475 5.47 5.47 -17.20
N ALA A 476 6.46 6.03 -17.89
CA ALA A 476 6.38 7.34 -18.55
C ALA A 476 5.97 8.47 -17.59
N ASN A 477 6.79 8.70 -16.56
CA ASN A 477 6.58 9.70 -15.50
C ASN A 477 5.28 9.52 -14.68
N SER A 478 4.66 8.34 -14.72
CA SER A 478 3.52 8.02 -13.85
C SER A 478 3.90 8.08 -12.38
N SER A 479 2.91 8.34 -11.53
CA SER A 479 3.06 8.23 -10.08
C SER A 479 2.17 7.15 -9.46
N GLY A 480 2.51 6.66 -8.28
CA GLY A 480 1.67 5.70 -7.57
C GLY A 480 1.92 5.67 -6.07
N SER A 481 0.85 5.48 -5.29
CA SER A 481 0.91 5.22 -3.85
C SER A 481 0.03 4.01 -3.52
N ILE A 482 0.64 2.94 -3.04
CA ILE A 482 -0.04 1.68 -2.73
C ILE A 482 0.25 1.33 -1.27
N GLU A 483 -0.76 1.40 -0.42
CA GLU A 483 -0.61 1.23 1.02
C GLU A 483 -1.54 0.13 1.54
N GLY A 484 -1.08 -0.75 2.43
CA GLY A 484 -1.96 -1.74 3.07
C GLY A 484 -2.60 -2.76 2.11
N CYS A 485 -2.12 -2.87 0.88
CA CYS A 485 -2.76 -3.65 -0.18
C CYS A 485 -2.20 -5.08 -0.26
N THR A 486 -2.99 -6.00 -0.82
CA THR A 486 -2.51 -7.33 -1.23
C THR A 486 -2.42 -7.41 -2.75
N ILE A 487 -1.26 -7.76 -3.30
CA ILE A 487 -1.03 -7.97 -4.74
C ILE A 487 -0.56 -9.41 -4.93
N LYS A 488 -1.34 -10.22 -5.65
CA LYS A 488 -1.01 -11.64 -5.84
C LYS A 488 -1.39 -12.22 -7.19
N ASP A 489 -0.82 -13.40 -7.48
CA ASP A 489 -1.12 -14.22 -8.66
C ASP A 489 -0.69 -13.59 -10.00
N ALA A 490 0.14 -12.54 -9.99
CA ALA A 490 0.60 -11.84 -11.19
C ALA A 490 1.85 -12.48 -11.79
N GLN A 491 2.27 -12.05 -12.98
CA GLN A 491 3.61 -12.32 -13.50
C GLN A 491 4.61 -11.45 -12.74
N CYS A 492 4.34 -10.16 -12.66
CA CYS A 492 5.06 -9.18 -11.87
C CYS A 492 4.06 -8.43 -10.99
N GLY A 493 4.25 -8.38 -9.67
CA GLY A 493 3.32 -7.65 -8.79
C GLY A 493 3.27 -6.16 -9.16
N VAL A 494 4.38 -5.46 -8.96
CA VAL A 494 4.56 -4.05 -9.34
C VAL A 494 5.72 -3.92 -10.32
N TYR A 495 5.43 -3.35 -11.50
CA TYR A 495 6.41 -3.07 -12.53
C TYR A 495 6.57 -1.55 -12.69
N ALA A 496 7.78 -1.02 -12.51
CA ALA A 496 8.10 0.40 -12.66
C ALA A 496 9.17 0.59 -13.74
N SER A 497 8.92 1.48 -14.69
CA SER A 497 9.84 1.79 -15.79
C SER A 497 9.74 3.25 -16.24
N THR A 498 10.75 3.72 -16.98
CA THR A 498 10.73 5.02 -17.68
C THR A 498 10.36 6.19 -16.75
N ASN A 499 11.21 6.44 -15.74
CA ASN A 499 11.04 7.50 -14.74
C ASN A 499 9.73 7.42 -13.94
N ALA A 500 9.18 6.23 -13.69
CA ALA A 500 8.04 6.09 -12.81
C ALA A 500 8.42 6.41 -11.34
N ASN A 501 7.49 6.98 -10.57
CA ASN A 501 7.66 7.24 -9.14
C ASN A 501 6.59 6.51 -8.34
N VAL A 502 6.96 5.47 -7.58
CA VAL A 502 5.99 4.59 -6.90
C VAL A 502 6.39 4.38 -5.44
N THR A 503 5.45 4.61 -4.52
CA THR A 503 5.59 4.25 -3.11
C THR A 503 4.70 3.06 -2.81
N VAL A 504 5.27 2.02 -2.19
CA VAL A 504 4.54 0.83 -1.73
C VAL A 504 4.85 0.57 -0.27
N SER A 505 3.84 0.66 0.60
CA SER A 505 4.00 0.53 2.05
C SER A 505 2.98 -0.42 2.67
N ASN A 506 3.35 -1.15 3.73
CA ASN A 506 2.42 -2.01 4.49
C ASN A 506 1.68 -3.06 3.63
N CYS A 507 2.24 -3.46 2.49
CA CYS A 507 1.58 -4.33 1.51
C CYS A 507 2.02 -5.80 1.61
N THR A 508 1.18 -6.72 1.13
CA THR A 508 1.55 -8.12 0.88
C THR A 508 1.67 -8.36 -0.62
N ILE A 509 2.87 -8.73 -1.09
CA ILE A 509 3.18 -9.03 -2.49
C ILE A 509 3.55 -10.50 -2.60
N THR A 510 2.65 -11.34 -3.11
CA THR A 510 2.81 -12.79 -3.00
C THR A 510 2.35 -13.61 -4.19
N ASN A 511 2.89 -14.82 -4.35
CA ASN A 511 2.49 -15.78 -5.39
C ASN A 511 2.61 -15.21 -6.82
N ASN A 512 3.63 -14.40 -7.09
CA ASN A 512 3.89 -13.87 -8.44
C ASN A 512 4.94 -14.70 -9.16
N SER A 513 4.69 -15.06 -10.43
CA SER A 513 5.49 -16.08 -11.12
C SER A 513 6.91 -15.63 -11.50
N LEU A 514 7.13 -14.33 -11.75
CA LEU A 514 8.45 -13.78 -12.07
C LEU A 514 8.98 -12.91 -10.95
N TYR A 515 8.29 -11.81 -10.63
CA TYR A 515 8.79 -10.78 -9.72
C TYR A 515 7.72 -10.31 -8.73
N GLY A 516 8.09 -10.05 -7.48
CA GLY A 516 7.29 -9.17 -6.63
C GLY A 516 7.33 -7.74 -7.16
N PHE A 517 8.56 -7.25 -7.41
CA PHE A 517 8.83 -5.94 -8.01
C PHE A 517 9.83 -6.04 -9.16
N SER A 518 9.59 -5.30 -10.24
CA SER A 518 10.58 -5.08 -11.31
C SER A 518 10.73 -3.58 -11.59
N ILE A 519 11.91 -3.04 -11.33
CA ILE A 519 12.18 -1.59 -11.28
C ILE A 519 13.31 -1.25 -12.23
N LEU A 520 13.00 -0.53 -13.31
CA LEU A 520 13.90 -0.31 -14.44
C LEU A 520 13.92 1.16 -14.88
N SER A 521 14.91 1.50 -15.71
CA SER A 521 14.95 2.73 -16.50
C SER A 521 14.76 4.01 -15.66
N ASN A 522 15.62 4.19 -14.65
CA ASN A 522 15.67 5.37 -13.79
C ASN A 522 14.36 5.67 -13.04
N SER A 523 13.60 4.62 -12.71
CA SER A 523 12.39 4.76 -11.89
C SER A 523 12.75 4.85 -10.41
N THR A 524 12.03 5.66 -9.65
CA THR A 524 12.21 5.79 -8.20
C THR A 524 11.12 5.01 -7.49
N VAL A 525 11.50 4.03 -6.67
CA VAL A 525 10.54 3.22 -5.91
C VAL A 525 10.95 3.14 -4.46
N SER A 526 10.00 3.40 -3.55
CA SER A 526 10.17 3.19 -2.12
C SER A 526 9.31 2.01 -1.67
N ILE A 527 9.92 1.03 -1.01
CA ILE A 527 9.26 -0.18 -0.52
C ILE A 527 9.46 -0.26 0.99
N SER A 528 8.37 -0.12 1.77
CA SER A 528 8.47 -0.12 3.23
C SER A 528 7.45 -1.01 3.93
N SER A 529 7.87 -1.69 5.01
CA SER A 529 6.96 -2.49 5.86
C SER A 529 6.11 -3.53 5.11
N CYS A 530 6.59 -4.04 3.97
CA CYS A 530 5.87 -4.99 3.13
C CYS A 530 6.26 -6.45 3.42
N THR A 531 5.33 -7.38 3.20
CA THR A 531 5.61 -8.82 3.13
C THR A 531 5.72 -9.27 1.67
N ILE A 532 6.90 -9.72 1.24
CA ILE A 532 7.23 -10.09 -0.14
C ILE A 532 7.53 -11.60 -0.18
N SER A 533 6.55 -12.42 -0.54
CA SER A 533 6.65 -13.87 -0.33
C SER A 533 6.27 -14.74 -1.51
N ASN A 534 6.87 -15.93 -1.65
CA ASN A 534 6.50 -16.92 -2.66
C ASN A 534 6.50 -16.37 -4.11
N ASN A 535 7.40 -15.44 -4.42
CA ASN A 535 7.58 -14.93 -5.79
C ASN A 535 8.77 -15.59 -6.47
N GLY A 536 8.86 -15.49 -7.80
CA GLY A 536 10.06 -15.92 -8.54
C GLY A 536 11.32 -15.21 -8.04
N THR A 537 11.30 -13.89 -7.99
CA THR A 537 12.28 -13.02 -7.34
C THR A 537 11.53 -11.97 -6.53
N GLY A 538 11.99 -11.64 -5.33
CA GLY A 538 11.34 -10.61 -4.51
C GLY A 538 11.37 -9.24 -5.19
N VAL A 539 12.56 -8.67 -5.33
CA VAL A 539 12.76 -7.35 -5.97
C VAL A 539 13.85 -7.44 -7.04
N ASN A 540 13.54 -7.03 -8.27
CA ASN A 540 14.48 -6.93 -9.39
C ASN A 540 14.71 -5.46 -9.76
N ILE A 541 15.96 -5.02 -9.80
CA ILE A 541 16.37 -3.62 -9.99
C ILE A 541 17.39 -3.53 -11.12
N SER A 542 17.19 -2.59 -12.05
CA SER A 542 18.18 -2.22 -13.06
C SER A 542 18.26 -0.70 -13.19
N SER A 543 19.44 -0.12 -12.94
CA SER A 543 19.74 1.29 -13.17
C SER A 543 18.68 2.26 -12.59
N SER A 544 18.21 1.97 -11.37
CA SER A 544 17.10 2.67 -10.73
C SER A 544 17.36 2.81 -9.22
N PRO A 545 17.14 3.99 -8.62
CA PRO A 545 17.24 4.16 -7.17
C PRO A 545 16.04 3.53 -6.45
N VAL A 546 16.32 2.70 -5.44
CA VAL A 546 15.28 1.99 -4.67
C VAL A 546 15.61 2.00 -3.19
N THR A 547 14.65 2.44 -2.37
CA THR A 547 14.69 2.32 -0.91
C THR A 547 13.93 1.07 -0.48
N ILE A 548 14.51 0.27 0.42
CA ILE A 548 13.93 -0.99 0.92
C ILE A 548 14.06 -1.00 2.44
N GLU A 549 12.97 -0.71 3.15
CA GLU A 549 12.97 -0.51 4.61
C GLU A 549 11.94 -1.37 5.34
N GLY A 550 12.31 -2.07 6.42
CA GLY A 550 11.34 -2.71 7.30
C GLY A 550 10.57 -3.89 6.69
N ASN A 551 11.04 -4.47 5.57
CA ASN A 551 10.28 -5.47 4.81
C ASN A 551 10.61 -6.90 5.24
N THR A 552 9.67 -7.82 5.01
CA THR A 552 9.84 -9.26 5.25
C THR A 552 9.77 -10.04 3.93
N PHE A 553 10.88 -10.62 3.49
CA PHE A 553 11.02 -11.44 2.29
C PHE A 553 11.00 -12.92 2.66
N LEU A 554 10.03 -13.70 2.16
CA LEU A 554 9.87 -15.11 2.53
C LEU A 554 9.78 -16.03 1.31
N ASN A 555 10.60 -17.08 1.23
CA ASN A 555 10.44 -18.16 0.26
C ASN A 555 10.37 -17.72 -1.21
N ASN A 556 11.08 -16.65 -1.60
CA ASN A 556 11.19 -16.25 -3.00
C ASN A 556 12.18 -17.18 -3.71
N SER A 557 11.77 -17.81 -4.82
CA SER A 557 12.40 -19.04 -5.32
C SER A 557 13.79 -18.84 -5.93
N SER A 558 14.04 -17.70 -6.57
CA SER A 558 15.29 -17.42 -7.31
C SER A 558 16.19 -16.48 -6.52
N TYR A 559 15.67 -15.32 -6.14
CA TYR A 559 16.42 -14.27 -5.44
C TYR A 559 15.51 -13.51 -4.48
N SER A 560 16.06 -13.08 -3.34
CA SER A 560 15.39 -12.07 -2.51
C SER A 560 15.41 -10.71 -3.19
N VAL A 561 16.61 -10.26 -3.57
CA VAL A 561 16.85 -9.03 -4.32
C VAL A 561 17.88 -9.30 -5.42
N ASN A 562 17.64 -8.80 -6.63
CA ASN A 562 18.56 -8.81 -7.76
C ASN A 562 18.78 -7.38 -8.25
N ALA A 563 19.90 -6.76 -7.89
CA ALA A 563 20.22 -5.39 -8.28
C ALA A 563 21.38 -5.34 -9.28
N ASN A 564 21.15 -4.65 -10.40
CA ASN A 564 22.09 -4.54 -11.51
C ASN A 564 22.35 -3.08 -11.87
N ASN A 565 23.63 -2.67 -11.88
CA ASN A 565 24.10 -1.35 -12.28
C ASN A 565 23.46 -0.20 -11.50
N VAL A 566 23.60 -0.19 -10.17
CA VAL A 566 22.98 0.79 -9.28
C VAL A 566 24.01 1.37 -8.30
N SER A 567 24.47 2.59 -8.57
CA SER A 567 25.69 3.14 -7.94
C SER A 567 25.47 4.24 -6.90
N SER A 568 24.25 4.72 -6.65
CA SER A 568 24.00 5.79 -5.67
C SER A 568 22.64 5.67 -4.94
N ASN A 569 22.61 6.13 -3.68
CA ASN A 569 21.43 6.29 -2.81
C ASN A 569 20.57 5.04 -2.58
N LEU A 570 21.21 3.91 -2.26
CA LEU A 570 20.52 2.66 -1.89
C LEU A 570 20.63 2.43 -0.38
N TYR A 571 19.53 2.66 0.34
CA TYR A 571 19.42 2.43 1.79
C TYR A 571 18.51 1.24 2.03
N TRP A 572 19.09 0.10 2.41
CA TRP A 572 18.35 -1.14 2.63
C TRP A 572 18.50 -1.58 4.08
N HIS A 573 17.46 -1.37 4.89
CA HIS A 573 17.56 -1.59 6.32
C HIS A 573 16.31 -2.11 6.99
N ASP A 574 16.49 -2.66 8.18
CA ASP A 574 15.41 -3.25 9.01
C ASP A 574 14.63 -4.36 8.28
N ASN A 575 15.25 -5.03 7.30
CA ASN A 575 14.59 -6.08 6.53
C ASN A 575 14.90 -7.49 7.06
N THR A 576 13.92 -8.39 6.94
CA THR A 576 14.09 -9.83 7.17
C THR A 576 14.02 -10.58 5.85
N PHE A 577 15.02 -11.40 5.56
CA PHE A 577 15.10 -12.28 4.41
C PHE A 577 15.22 -13.72 4.90
N GLN A 578 14.16 -14.52 4.74
CA GLN A 578 14.11 -15.91 5.18
C GLN A 578 13.67 -16.87 4.07
N GLY A 579 14.36 -18.00 3.92
CA GLY A 579 13.94 -19.06 2.98
C GLY A 579 14.11 -18.71 1.50
N ASN A 580 14.81 -17.63 1.18
CA ASN A 580 14.88 -17.10 -0.19
C ASN A 580 16.04 -17.70 -0.97
N GLY A 581 16.02 -17.54 -2.29
CA GLY A 581 17.25 -17.60 -3.07
C GLY A 581 18.26 -16.50 -2.69
N ALA A 582 19.32 -16.36 -3.47
CA ALA A 582 20.42 -15.44 -3.15
C ALA A 582 20.01 -13.96 -3.21
N MET A 583 20.74 -13.11 -2.50
CA MET A 583 20.79 -11.67 -2.78
C MET A 583 21.91 -11.40 -3.80
N ILE A 584 21.60 -10.78 -4.94
CA ILE A 584 22.56 -10.51 -6.01
C ILE A 584 22.79 -8.99 -6.13
N LEU A 585 24.05 -8.58 -6.01
CA LEU A 585 24.52 -7.21 -6.11
C LEU A 585 25.55 -7.09 -7.24
N ASN A 586 25.08 -6.81 -8.46
CA ASN A 586 25.93 -6.69 -9.64
C ASN A 586 26.14 -5.21 -10.00
N ASN A 587 27.37 -4.72 -9.86
CA ASN A 587 27.70 -3.30 -9.96
C ASN A 587 26.72 -2.45 -9.12
N ALA A 588 26.42 -2.96 -7.91
CA ALA A 588 25.48 -2.37 -6.97
C ALA A 588 26.17 -2.18 -5.61
N SER A 589 25.96 -1.01 -5.01
CA SER A 589 26.65 -0.62 -3.77
C SER A 589 25.68 -0.11 -2.69
N PRO A 590 24.70 -0.95 -2.24
CA PRO A 590 23.79 -0.57 -1.18
C PRO A 590 24.46 -0.42 0.19
N TRP A 591 23.85 0.41 1.03
CA TRP A 591 24.10 0.44 2.47
C TRP A 591 23.07 -0.47 3.15
N LEU A 592 23.59 -1.54 3.74
CA LEU A 592 22.84 -2.60 4.42
C LEU A 592 23.06 -2.52 5.92
N TYR A 593 22.02 -2.22 6.68
CA TYR A 593 22.07 -2.22 8.14
C TYR A 593 20.73 -2.66 8.74
N ASN A 594 20.76 -3.17 9.95
CA ASN A 594 19.66 -3.81 10.67
C ASN A 594 18.94 -4.92 9.89
N ASN A 595 19.60 -5.63 8.98
CA ASN A 595 18.98 -6.71 8.21
C ASN A 595 19.24 -8.09 8.83
N LEU A 596 18.24 -8.97 8.76
CA LEU A 596 18.35 -10.40 9.04
C LEU A 596 18.28 -11.17 7.72
N ILE A 597 19.35 -11.87 7.34
CA ILE A 597 19.43 -12.78 6.20
C ILE A 597 19.63 -14.18 6.77
N THR A 598 18.60 -15.02 6.67
CA THR A 598 18.61 -16.39 7.19
C THR A 598 17.99 -17.37 6.21
N GLU A 599 18.37 -18.65 6.28
CA GLU A 599 17.77 -19.73 5.47
C GLU A 599 17.76 -19.40 3.96
N SER A 600 18.72 -18.59 3.50
CA SER A 600 18.77 -18.05 2.13
C SER A 600 20.00 -18.54 1.39
N SER A 601 20.09 -18.45 0.06
CA SER A 601 21.27 -18.98 -0.66
C SER A 601 22.58 -18.18 -0.51
N GLY A 602 22.62 -17.13 0.32
CA GLY A 602 23.77 -16.25 0.55
C GLY A 602 23.67 -14.91 -0.19
N VAL A 603 24.72 -14.08 -0.06
CA VAL A 603 24.86 -12.76 -0.71
C VAL A 603 26.01 -12.78 -1.70
N TYR A 604 25.74 -12.45 -2.96
CA TYR A 604 26.69 -12.51 -4.06
C TYR A 604 26.89 -11.12 -4.65
N ILE A 605 28.14 -10.70 -4.69
CA ILE A 605 28.54 -9.33 -5.01
C ILE A 605 29.54 -9.41 -6.16
N THR A 606 29.24 -8.73 -7.26
CA THR A 606 30.06 -8.70 -8.47
C THR A 606 30.27 -7.24 -8.86
N SER A 607 31.52 -6.79 -9.00
CA SER A 607 31.85 -5.38 -9.29
C SER A 607 31.23 -4.33 -8.35
N GLY A 608 30.80 -4.73 -7.14
CA GLY A 608 30.05 -3.88 -6.21
C GLY A 608 30.89 -3.40 -5.03
N MET A 609 30.42 -2.34 -4.36
CA MET A 609 30.99 -1.85 -3.08
C MET A 609 29.94 -1.69 -1.97
N PRO A 610 29.18 -2.72 -1.62
CA PRO A 610 28.19 -2.63 -0.56
C PRO A 610 28.84 -2.39 0.81
N GLN A 611 28.14 -1.62 1.64
CA GLN A 611 28.49 -1.35 3.03
C GLN A 611 27.53 -2.11 3.94
N PHE A 612 28.05 -2.99 4.79
CA PHE A 612 27.29 -3.71 5.79
C PHE A 612 27.61 -3.15 7.18
N ALA A 613 26.56 -2.86 7.94
CA ALA A 613 26.58 -2.30 9.29
C ALA A 613 27.02 -0.83 9.37
N TYR A 614 27.00 -0.11 8.26
CA TYR A 614 27.23 1.34 8.24
C TYR A 614 25.91 2.11 8.14
N GLU A 615 25.54 2.77 9.23
CA GLU A 615 24.40 3.71 9.28
C GLU A 615 24.94 5.14 9.13
N PRO A 616 24.51 5.91 8.11
CA PRO A 616 25.09 7.22 7.80
C PRO A 616 24.91 8.29 8.88
N ASP A 617 23.88 8.21 9.72
CA ASP A 617 23.57 9.22 10.73
C ASP A 617 24.02 8.83 12.15
N ASN A 618 24.22 7.53 12.42
CA ASN A 618 24.48 7.00 13.76
C ASN A 618 25.74 6.12 13.85
N LEU A 619 26.45 5.92 12.72
CA LEU A 619 27.71 5.17 12.55
C LEU A 619 27.71 3.70 13.05
N ARG A 620 26.57 3.17 13.54
CA ARG A 620 26.44 1.85 14.18
C ARG A 620 25.22 1.08 13.71
N GLY A 621 25.29 0.50 12.52
CA GLY A 621 24.31 -0.50 12.07
C GLY A 621 24.69 -1.92 12.49
N TYR A 622 23.79 -2.89 12.26
CA TYR A 622 24.16 -4.31 12.38
C TYR A 622 23.52 -5.21 11.33
N ASN A 623 24.11 -6.34 10.95
CA ASN A 623 23.37 -7.35 10.15
C ASN A 623 23.60 -8.74 10.71
N VAL A 624 22.64 -9.62 10.50
CA VAL A 624 22.73 -11.04 10.80
C VAL A 624 22.65 -11.81 9.49
N ILE A 625 23.71 -12.51 9.11
CA ILE A 625 23.76 -13.40 7.95
C ILE A 625 24.04 -14.80 8.47
N THR A 626 22.98 -15.60 8.60
CA THR A 626 23.07 -16.91 9.25
C THR A 626 22.37 -18.00 8.46
N CYS A 627 22.73 -19.26 8.71
CA CYS A 627 21.96 -20.43 8.27
C CYS A 627 21.56 -20.39 6.80
N ALA A 628 22.48 -19.87 5.99
CA ALA A 628 22.35 -19.62 4.57
C ALA A 628 23.31 -20.51 3.79
N GLY A 629 23.15 -20.53 2.46
CA GLY A 629 24.00 -21.25 1.53
C GLY A 629 25.47 -20.85 1.68
N SER A 630 26.36 -21.75 1.26
CA SER A 630 27.80 -21.50 1.25
C SER A 630 28.26 -21.02 -0.13
N PRO A 631 29.06 -19.95 -0.20
CA PRO A 631 29.43 -19.05 0.90
C PRO A 631 28.27 -18.14 1.34
N LEU A 632 28.27 -17.73 2.62
CA LEU A 632 27.30 -16.74 3.11
C LEU A 632 27.45 -15.41 2.38
N VAL A 633 28.69 -15.05 2.07
CA VAL A 633 29.06 -13.84 1.33
C VAL A 633 30.12 -14.16 0.30
N LYS A 634 29.84 -13.89 -0.98
CA LYS A 634 30.81 -13.99 -2.08
C LYS A 634 31.08 -12.62 -2.67
N ALA A 635 32.34 -12.19 -2.60
CA ALA A 635 32.86 -11.06 -3.36
C ALA A 635 33.57 -11.59 -4.61
N ASP A 636 33.12 -11.15 -5.77
CA ASP A 636 33.63 -11.55 -7.07
C ASP A 636 33.91 -10.31 -7.93
N ASN A 637 34.83 -10.46 -8.86
CA ASN A 637 35.10 -9.50 -9.91
C ASN A 637 35.36 -8.06 -9.43
N TYR A 638 36.51 -7.81 -8.80
CA TYR A 638 36.90 -6.48 -8.31
C TYR A 638 35.92 -5.85 -7.31
N SER A 639 35.11 -6.67 -6.64
CA SER A 639 34.23 -6.18 -5.58
C SER A 639 35.06 -5.73 -4.38
N THR A 640 34.60 -4.67 -3.70
CA THR A 640 35.17 -4.24 -2.41
C THR A 640 34.06 -4.19 -1.38
N VAL A 641 33.95 -5.25 -0.59
CA VAL A 641 32.87 -5.42 0.37
C VAL A 641 33.32 -4.93 1.74
N TYR A 642 32.48 -4.14 2.41
CA TYR A 642 32.76 -3.63 3.75
C TYR A 642 31.75 -4.24 4.73
N MET A 643 32.23 -4.94 5.75
CA MET A 643 31.44 -5.61 6.79
C MET A 643 32.05 -5.31 8.14
N GLY A 644 31.45 -4.38 8.89
CA GLY A 644 31.96 -3.99 10.22
C GLY A 644 33.25 -3.15 10.19
N TYR A 645 33.52 -2.53 9.04
CA TYR A 645 34.67 -1.68 8.79
C TYR A 645 34.37 -0.22 9.17
N ASP A 646 34.69 0.18 10.40
CA ASP A 646 35.22 1.50 10.80
C ASP A 646 35.52 1.52 12.32
N TYR A 647 36.24 2.52 12.81
CA TYR A 647 36.47 2.74 14.27
C TYR A 647 35.18 3.11 15.04
N ASP A 648 34.04 3.29 14.36
CA ASP A 648 32.84 3.91 14.93
C ASP A 648 31.67 2.96 15.31
N GLY A 649 31.78 1.64 15.06
CA GLY A 649 31.05 0.62 15.85
C GLY A 649 29.85 -0.11 15.24
N GLY A 650 29.83 -0.38 13.94
CA GLY A 650 28.90 -1.36 13.34
C GLY A 650 29.36 -2.81 13.53
N TYR A 651 28.42 -3.76 13.68
CA TYR A 651 28.72 -5.18 13.95
C TYR A 651 27.91 -6.11 13.04
N ASN A 652 28.47 -7.24 12.57
CA ASN A 652 27.66 -8.27 11.92
C ASN A 652 27.82 -9.64 12.61
N SER A 653 26.80 -10.48 12.48
CA SER A 653 26.84 -11.89 12.88
C SER A 653 26.81 -12.75 11.61
N ILE A 654 27.91 -13.46 11.33
CA ILE A 654 28.15 -14.22 10.09
C ILE A 654 28.53 -15.65 10.46
N TYR A 655 27.56 -16.57 10.46
CA TYR A 655 27.83 -17.97 10.84
C TYR A 655 26.70 -18.93 10.45
N GLY A 656 26.97 -20.23 10.48
CA GLY A 656 25.94 -21.26 10.33
C GLY A 656 25.72 -21.75 8.90
N SER A 657 26.71 -21.62 8.02
CA SER A 657 26.73 -22.30 6.71
C SER A 657 27.71 -23.47 6.70
N ASP A 658 27.65 -24.25 5.61
CA ASP A 658 28.79 -25.05 5.17
C ASP A 658 29.97 -24.13 4.78
N LEU A 659 31.19 -24.70 4.73
CA LEU A 659 32.41 -23.92 4.44
C LEU A 659 32.58 -23.64 2.94
N PRO A 660 33.12 -22.47 2.55
CA PRO A 660 33.57 -21.37 3.42
C PRO A 660 32.41 -20.46 3.87
N ASP A 661 32.59 -19.77 5.01
CA ASP A 661 31.66 -18.72 5.48
C ASP A 661 31.70 -17.51 4.51
N MET A 662 32.87 -17.17 3.99
CA MET A 662 33.06 -16.03 3.07
C MET A 662 34.11 -16.34 1.99
N MET A 663 33.86 -15.82 0.79
CA MET A 663 34.67 -16.07 -0.40
C MET A 663 35.01 -14.77 -1.13
N ALA A 664 36.28 -14.58 -1.52
CA ALA A 664 36.74 -13.50 -2.37
C ALA A 664 37.52 -14.05 -3.57
N VAL A 665 37.09 -13.71 -4.79
CA VAL A 665 37.73 -14.18 -6.03
C VAL A 665 37.82 -13.06 -7.07
N ASN A 666 38.70 -13.26 -8.06
CA ASN A 666 38.85 -12.39 -9.23
C ASN A 666 39.16 -10.93 -8.84
N ASN A 667 40.27 -10.72 -8.14
CA ASN A 667 40.75 -9.42 -7.64
C ASN A 667 39.79 -8.72 -6.65
N SER A 668 39.01 -9.47 -5.88
CA SER A 668 38.07 -8.90 -4.92
C SER A 668 38.67 -8.74 -3.53
N GLY A 669 38.19 -7.74 -2.80
CA GLY A 669 38.57 -7.45 -1.42
C GLY A 669 37.36 -7.48 -0.49
N VAL A 670 37.52 -8.05 0.70
CA VAL A 670 36.51 -7.96 1.75
C VAL A 670 37.13 -7.49 3.05
N TYR A 671 36.67 -6.34 3.55
CA TYR A 671 36.92 -5.90 4.91
C TYR A 671 35.83 -6.48 5.81
N ALA A 672 36.17 -7.42 6.68
CA ALA A 672 35.28 -8.14 7.57
C ALA A 672 35.71 -8.02 9.05
N ASP A 673 36.05 -6.81 9.48
CA ASP A 673 36.43 -6.54 10.87
C ASP A 673 35.19 -6.47 11.79
N ASN A 674 35.35 -6.71 13.10
CA ASN A 674 34.26 -6.58 14.11
C ASN A 674 33.01 -7.46 13.83
N ASN A 675 33.21 -8.65 13.29
CA ASN A 675 32.13 -9.62 13.05
C ASN A 675 32.17 -10.77 14.06
N TYR A 676 30.99 -11.28 14.44
CA TYR A 676 30.84 -12.51 15.19
C TYR A 676 30.74 -13.70 14.23
N TRP A 677 31.56 -14.73 14.46
CA TRP A 677 31.72 -15.88 13.56
C TRP A 677 31.19 -17.21 14.13
N GLY A 678 30.27 -17.14 15.11
CA GLY A 678 29.66 -18.34 15.70
C GLY A 678 30.52 -19.04 16.77
N GLY A 679 31.45 -18.32 17.40
CA GLY A 679 32.31 -18.86 18.47
C GLY A 679 33.57 -19.62 18.01
N GLU A 680 33.76 -19.77 16.71
CA GLU A 680 34.97 -20.33 16.08
C GLU A 680 35.63 -19.32 15.13
N ALA A 681 36.81 -19.64 14.60
CA ALA A 681 37.48 -18.81 13.61
C ALA A 681 36.66 -18.75 12.29
N PRO A 682 36.69 -17.61 11.57
CA PRO A 682 36.08 -17.50 10.25
C PRO A 682 36.69 -18.50 9.27
N ALA A 683 35.85 -19.24 8.55
CA ALA A 683 36.29 -20.05 7.43
C ALA A 683 36.23 -19.21 6.15
N ILE A 684 37.36 -18.68 5.73
CA ILE A 684 37.46 -17.75 4.61
C ILE A 684 38.24 -18.37 3.45
N TYR A 685 37.82 -18.07 2.22
CA TYR A 685 38.55 -18.41 1.00
C TYR A 685 38.86 -17.15 0.21
N ALA A 686 40.13 -16.96 -0.15
CA ALA A 686 40.53 -15.96 -1.12
C ALA A 686 41.45 -16.63 -2.17
N ASP A 687 41.22 -16.37 -3.45
CA ASP A 687 42.16 -16.80 -4.49
C ASP A 687 43.47 -15.99 -4.44
N GLU A 688 44.45 -16.35 -5.28
CA GLU A 688 45.77 -15.69 -5.29
C GLU A 688 45.73 -14.20 -5.64
N THR A 689 44.63 -13.71 -6.22
CA THR A 689 44.44 -12.33 -6.65
C THR A 689 43.59 -11.51 -5.68
N SER A 690 42.95 -12.17 -4.72
CA SER A 690 41.92 -11.59 -3.85
C SER A 690 42.35 -11.63 -2.38
N TRP A 691 41.60 -10.94 -1.52
CA TRP A 691 41.90 -10.91 -0.09
C TRP A 691 40.64 -10.74 0.77
N ILE A 692 40.71 -11.29 1.98
CA ILE A 692 39.71 -11.09 3.04
C ILE A 692 40.45 -10.70 4.32
N LEU A 693 40.02 -9.62 4.96
CA LEU A 693 40.53 -9.15 6.25
C LEU A 693 39.46 -9.33 7.32
N ALA A 694 39.59 -10.35 8.16
CA ALA A 694 38.68 -10.60 9.27
C ALA A 694 39.40 -10.34 10.61
N ARG A 695 39.67 -9.07 10.94
CA ARG A 695 40.35 -8.71 12.21
C ARG A 695 39.31 -8.55 13.32
N THR A 696 39.80 -8.57 14.56
CA THR A 696 39.00 -8.29 15.77
C THR A 696 37.65 -9.03 15.82
N PRO A 697 37.63 -10.37 15.70
CA PRO A 697 36.39 -11.13 15.79
C PRO A 697 35.72 -10.88 17.16
N LEU A 698 34.40 -10.73 17.15
CA LEU A 698 33.63 -10.55 18.38
C LEU A 698 33.63 -11.85 19.20
N SER A 699 33.77 -11.70 20.52
CA SER A 699 33.78 -12.84 21.46
C SER A 699 32.39 -13.37 21.81
N SER A 700 31.36 -12.56 21.57
CA SER A 700 29.96 -12.90 21.80
C SER A 700 29.12 -12.40 20.63
N ASP A 701 28.02 -13.09 20.35
CA ASP A 701 27.07 -12.66 19.35
C ASP A 701 26.39 -11.36 19.80
N PRO A 702 26.53 -10.25 19.06
CA PRO A 702 25.78 -9.04 19.36
C PRO A 702 24.28 -9.22 19.09
N ASN A 703 23.89 -10.15 18.22
CA ASN A 703 22.53 -10.30 17.72
C ASN A 703 22.21 -11.80 17.47
N PRO A 704 22.02 -12.64 18.51
CA PRO A 704 21.89 -14.09 18.36
C PRO A 704 20.57 -14.52 17.70
N PRO A 705 20.58 -15.05 16.46
CA PRO A 705 19.43 -15.73 15.88
C PRO A 705 19.21 -17.13 16.47
N THR A 706 17.98 -17.63 16.38
CA THR A 706 17.58 -18.99 16.79
C THR A 706 17.92 -20.02 15.72
N CYS A 707 19.20 -20.26 15.45
CA CYS A 707 19.60 -21.33 14.53
C CYS A 707 20.25 -22.52 15.25
N GLY A 708 19.79 -23.75 14.95
CA GLY A 708 20.24 -25.00 15.57
C GLY A 708 21.46 -25.67 14.91
N PHE A 709 22.25 -24.93 14.13
CA PHE A 709 23.38 -25.47 13.38
C PHE A 709 24.63 -25.63 14.25
N GLN A 710 25.26 -26.81 14.24
CA GLN A 710 26.58 -27.05 14.85
C GLN A 710 27.64 -27.24 13.76
N LYS A 711 28.70 -26.42 13.79
CA LYS A 711 29.79 -26.42 12.80
C LYS A 711 30.58 -27.73 12.86
N SER A 712 30.89 -28.33 11.71
CA SER A 712 31.88 -29.41 11.62
C SER A 712 33.29 -28.81 11.52
N LEU A 713 34.19 -29.19 12.43
CA LEU A 713 35.59 -28.73 12.42
C LEU A 713 36.26 -29.05 11.08
N ALA A 714 36.54 -28.02 10.27
CA ALA A 714 37.46 -28.12 9.15
C ALA A 714 38.18 -26.79 8.90
N VAL A 715 39.51 -26.85 8.98
CA VAL A 715 40.42 -25.84 8.44
C VAL A 715 40.51 -26.08 6.94
N LEU A 716 40.13 -25.11 6.12
CA LEU A 716 40.59 -25.03 4.74
C LEU A 716 41.37 -23.73 4.55
N ALA A 717 42.67 -23.85 4.76
CA ALA A 717 43.67 -22.89 4.34
C ALA A 717 44.35 -23.35 3.04
N LYS A 718 44.75 -22.39 2.19
CA LYS A 718 46.03 -22.34 1.44
C LYS A 718 46.01 -21.06 0.59
N GLY A 719 46.79 -20.02 0.80
CA GLY A 719 48.25 -19.92 0.95
C GLY A 719 48.69 -18.89 -0.10
N SER A 720 49.44 -17.84 0.23
CA SER A 720 50.90 -17.97 0.10
C SER A 720 51.69 -17.17 1.13
N SER A 721 52.73 -17.88 1.56
CA SER A 721 53.89 -17.53 2.36
C SER A 721 54.57 -16.19 1.99
N GLU A 722 55.13 -15.58 3.03
CA GLU A 722 55.98 -14.37 3.10
C GLU A 722 56.86 -14.07 1.87
N VAL A 723 56.99 -12.78 1.52
CA VAL A 723 58.29 -12.08 1.31
C VAL A 723 58.13 -10.57 1.61
N SER A 724 59.08 -10.04 2.40
CA SER A 724 59.31 -8.64 2.82
C SER A 724 58.38 -8.10 3.91
N SER A 725 58.80 -8.25 5.18
CA SER A 725 58.16 -7.60 6.32
C SER A 725 58.02 -6.08 6.11
N ASP A 726 58.99 -5.44 5.44
CA ASP A 726 58.98 -3.99 5.23
C ASP A 726 57.87 -3.51 4.28
N ILE A 727 57.55 -4.24 3.20
CA ILE A 727 56.50 -3.81 2.24
C ILE A 727 55.10 -4.07 2.79
N SER A 728 54.89 -5.22 3.43
CA SER A 728 53.62 -5.51 4.12
C SER A 728 53.38 -4.54 5.26
N ASP A 729 54.40 -4.26 6.08
CA ASP A 729 54.28 -3.35 7.22
C ASP A 729 54.03 -1.91 6.75
N LYS A 730 54.73 -1.46 5.69
CA LYS A 730 54.45 -0.16 5.05
C LYS A 730 53.04 -0.09 4.48
N TYR A 731 52.55 -1.16 3.84
CA TYR A 731 51.20 -1.20 3.32
C TYR A 731 50.19 -1.06 4.45
N TRP A 732 50.32 -1.85 5.50
CA TRP A 732 49.44 -1.79 6.67
C TRP A 732 49.55 -0.49 7.44
N GLN A 733 50.75 0.09 7.54
CA GLN A 733 50.95 1.41 8.10
C GLN A 733 50.26 2.48 7.24
N ALA A 734 50.36 2.38 5.91
CA ALA A 734 49.68 3.30 5.00
C ALA A 734 48.17 3.25 5.16
N ILE A 735 47.61 2.04 5.22
CA ILE A 735 46.19 1.80 5.47
C ILE A 735 45.79 2.39 6.82
N SER A 736 46.54 2.11 7.88
CA SER A 736 46.28 2.63 9.23
C SER A 736 46.34 4.16 9.29
N GLU A 737 47.32 4.80 8.66
CA GLU A 737 47.45 6.26 8.65
C GLU A 737 46.35 6.93 7.82
N GLY A 738 45.96 6.32 6.69
CA GLY A 738 44.87 6.83 5.86
C GLY A 738 43.55 6.84 6.63
N HIS A 739 43.29 5.79 7.41
CA HIS A 739 42.08 5.68 8.24
C HIS A 739 42.09 6.64 9.44
N LYS A 740 43.25 7.03 9.96
CA LYS A 740 43.36 8.09 10.98
C LYS A 740 43.16 9.50 10.42
N GLY A 741 42.90 9.64 9.11
CA GLY A 741 42.86 10.92 8.41
C GLY A 741 44.24 11.51 8.12
N ASN A 742 45.32 10.78 8.38
CA ASN A 742 46.71 11.19 8.06
C ASN A 742 47.02 10.86 6.60
N TYR A 743 46.20 11.40 5.71
CA TYR A 743 46.20 11.08 4.29
C TYR A 743 47.53 11.36 3.58
N SER A 744 48.25 12.41 3.98
CA SER A 744 49.59 12.70 3.44
C SER A 744 50.58 11.58 3.75
N THR A 745 50.60 11.08 4.99
CA THR A 745 51.49 9.98 5.40
C THR A 745 51.09 8.66 4.74
N ALA A 746 49.79 8.38 4.67
CA ALA A 746 49.25 7.22 3.97
C ALA A 746 49.67 7.20 2.50
N LYS A 747 49.45 8.32 1.81
CA LYS A 747 49.84 8.53 0.41
C LYS A 747 51.34 8.31 0.20
N ASP A 748 52.21 8.85 1.04
CA ASP A 748 53.67 8.70 0.89
C ASP A 748 54.12 7.24 1.05
N LEU A 749 53.50 6.51 1.98
CA LEU A 749 53.74 5.08 2.16
C LEU A 749 53.22 4.26 0.97
N LEU A 750 52.00 4.51 0.49
CA LEU A 750 51.43 3.86 -0.71
C LEU A 750 52.28 4.14 -1.94
N LYS A 751 52.71 5.39 -2.14
CA LYS A 751 53.59 5.79 -3.24
C LYS A 751 54.92 5.03 -3.21
N THR A 752 55.47 4.80 -2.02
CA THR A 752 56.70 4.00 -1.86
C THR A 752 56.49 2.55 -2.29
N ILE A 753 55.31 1.98 -2.04
CA ILE A 753 54.96 0.60 -2.44
C ILE A 753 54.70 0.50 -3.95
N ILE A 754 54.05 1.52 -4.54
CA ILE A 754 53.77 1.59 -5.98
C ILE A 754 55.06 1.79 -6.79
N ASN A 755 55.99 2.60 -6.29
CA ASN A 755 57.29 2.86 -6.92
C ASN A 755 58.38 1.82 -6.55
N GLY A 756 58.06 0.86 -5.67
CA GLY A 756 58.95 -0.19 -5.21
C GLY A 756 59.10 -1.36 -6.21
N VAL A 757 59.59 -2.51 -5.75
CA VAL A 757 59.83 -3.70 -6.59
C VAL A 757 58.57 -4.10 -7.35
N TYR A 758 58.59 -3.88 -8.67
CA TYR A 758 57.57 -4.32 -9.60
C TYR A 758 57.50 -5.86 -9.57
N ASN A 759 56.30 -6.39 -9.25
CA ASN A 759 55.96 -7.82 -9.00
C ASN A 759 55.83 -8.22 -7.51
N ASN A 760 55.18 -7.39 -6.69
CA ASN A 760 54.66 -7.83 -5.38
C ASN A 760 53.13 -7.63 -5.32
N LYS A 761 52.44 -8.48 -4.54
CA LYS A 761 50.97 -8.44 -4.40
C LYS A 761 50.44 -7.12 -3.82
N TYR A 762 51.26 -6.34 -3.12
CA TYR A 762 50.87 -5.09 -2.47
C TYR A 762 50.90 -3.89 -3.41
N SER A 763 51.58 -3.93 -4.55
CA SER A 763 51.63 -2.79 -5.48
C SER A 763 50.30 -2.51 -6.20
N PRO A 764 49.56 -3.51 -6.72
CA PRO A 764 48.18 -3.30 -7.17
C PRO A 764 47.25 -2.89 -6.03
N LEU A 765 47.41 -3.47 -4.84
CA LEU A 765 46.63 -3.13 -3.64
C LEU A 765 46.88 -1.70 -3.16
N ALA A 766 48.11 -1.20 -3.29
CA ALA A 766 48.47 0.16 -2.93
C ALA A 766 47.88 1.17 -3.91
N LEU A 767 47.82 0.82 -5.21
CA LEU A 767 47.17 1.63 -6.22
C LEU A 767 45.64 1.72 -5.96
N LEU A 768 45.02 0.61 -5.55
CA LEU A 768 43.60 0.58 -5.18
C LEU A 768 43.33 1.33 -3.87
N ALA A 769 44.17 1.17 -2.85
CA ALA A 769 44.04 1.91 -1.58
C ALA A 769 44.19 3.43 -1.79
N LEU A 770 45.10 3.85 -2.69
CA LEU A 770 45.27 5.25 -3.05
C LEU A 770 44.02 5.81 -3.74
N TYR A 771 43.36 4.99 -4.57
CA TYR A 771 42.07 5.33 -5.17
C TYR A 771 40.95 5.43 -4.13
N ASP A 772 40.89 4.50 -3.17
CA ASP A 772 39.90 4.52 -2.09
C ASP A 772 40.03 5.80 -1.23
N PHE A 773 41.25 6.17 -0.85
CA PHE A 773 41.49 7.40 -0.08
C PHE A 773 41.14 8.66 -0.87
N LYS A 774 41.34 8.68 -2.18
CA LYS A 774 40.84 9.75 -3.05
C LYS A 774 39.31 9.86 -2.96
N LEU A 775 38.58 8.74 -3.05
CA LEU A 775 37.11 8.73 -2.98
C LEU A 775 36.59 9.23 -1.63
N ARG A 776 37.22 8.81 -0.51
CA ARG A 776 36.85 9.26 0.84
C ARG A 776 36.99 10.77 1.02
N GLN A 777 38.02 11.37 0.42
CA GLN A 777 38.24 12.81 0.54
C GLN A 777 37.25 13.65 -0.25
N ASN A 778 36.74 13.15 -1.38
CA ASN A 778 35.67 13.81 -2.12
C ASN A 778 34.36 13.96 -1.32
N ASN A 779 34.16 13.11 -0.30
CA ASN A 779 32.96 13.11 0.55
C ASN A 779 33.17 13.78 1.93
N SER A 780 34.30 14.45 2.19
CA SER A 780 34.62 15.03 3.50
C SER A 780 34.86 16.55 3.45
N ASN A 781 34.46 17.27 4.51
CA ASN A 781 34.69 18.73 4.66
C ASN A 781 36.17 19.13 4.93
N LYS A 782 37.12 18.18 4.90
CA LYS A 782 38.56 18.39 5.10
C LYS A 782 39.33 17.82 3.90
N GLN A 783 39.32 18.54 2.78
CA GLN A 783 40.02 18.14 1.55
C GLN A 783 41.54 18.30 1.69
N ASP A 784 42.28 17.20 1.58
CA ASP A 784 43.72 17.15 1.30
C ASP A 784 43.94 16.77 -0.19
N ASN A 785 43.90 17.80 -1.03
CA ASN A 785 44.11 17.70 -2.48
C ASN A 785 45.42 17.00 -2.88
N SER A 786 46.36 16.76 -1.95
CA SER A 786 47.60 16.05 -2.26
C SER A 786 47.37 14.58 -2.62
N VAL A 787 46.35 13.91 -2.06
CA VAL A 787 46.04 12.50 -2.40
C VAL A 787 45.38 12.39 -3.76
N ILE A 788 44.43 13.29 -4.07
CA ILE A 788 43.78 13.37 -5.38
C ILE A 788 44.83 13.66 -6.47
N THR A 789 45.72 14.61 -6.21
CA THR A 789 46.83 14.95 -7.12
C THR A 789 47.77 13.77 -7.30
N GLU A 790 48.16 13.09 -6.22
CA GLU A 790 49.09 11.97 -6.29
C GLU A 790 48.50 10.76 -7.01
N TRP A 791 47.24 10.42 -6.74
CA TRP A 791 46.54 9.37 -7.48
C TRP A 791 46.52 9.68 -8.98
N THR A 792 46.14 10.91 -9.34
CA THR A 792 46.05 11.36 -10.74
C THR A 792 47.40 11.25 -11.43
N ASN A 793 48.47 11.74 -10.78
CA ASN A 793 49.82 11.67 -11.32
C ASN A 793 50.32 10.22 -11.46
N THR A 794 50.07 9.40 -10.44
CA THR A 794 50.51 8.00 -10.40
C THR A 794 49.82 7.17 -11.48
N VAL A 795 48.50 7.25 -11.58
CA VAL A 795 47.72 6.51 -12.58
C VAL A 795 48.05 6.97 -13.99
N ASN A 796 48.17 8.28 -14.23
CA ASN A 796 48.57 8.78 -15.56
C ASN A 796 50.01 8.40 -15.92
N SER A 797 50.93 8.38 -14.95
CA SER A 797 52.31 7.92 -15.17
C SER A 797 52.35 6.44 -15.53
N LEU A 798 51.62 5.59 -14.80
CA LEU A 798 51.52 4.16 -15.07
C LEU A 798 50.83 3.87 -16.41
N TYR A 799 49.78 4.61 -16.76
CA TYR A 799 49.09 4.53 -18.03
C TYR A 799 50.02 4.77 -19.23
N ASN A 800 50.89 5.79 -19.12
CA ASN A 800 51.87 6.14 -20.15
C ASN A 800 53.13 5.26 -20.15
N SER A 801 53.32 4.40 -19.15
CA SER A 801 54.51 3.56 -18.99
C SER A 801 54.32 2.20 -19.68
N GLN A 802 54.60 2.14 -20.98
CA GLN A 802 54.52 0.89 -21.76
C GLN A 802 55.41 -0.21 -21.16
N GLY A 803 54.85 -1.42 -20.99
CA GLY A 803 55.56 -2.58 -20.43
C GLY A 803 55.58 -2.67 -18.89
N ASN A 804 54.98 -1.71 -18.17
CA ASN A 804 54.84 -1.80 -16.71
C ASN A 804 53.74 -2.79 -16.30
N SER A 805 54.01 -3.71 -15.36
CA SER A 805 53.05 -4.71 -14.89
C SER A 805 51.83 -4.12 -14.16
N LEU A 806 51.92 -2.88 -13.68
CA LEU A 806 50.80 -2.14 -13.08
C LEU A 806 49.97 -1.34 -14.10
N ARG A 807 50.44 -1.19 -15.35
CA ARG A 807 49.71 -0.45 -16.39
C ARG A 807 48.28 -0.96 -16.61
N PRO A 808 47.98 -2.27 -16.71
CA PRO A 808 46.59 -2.72 -16.90
C PRO A 808 45.68 -2.33 -15.72
N PHE A 809 46.19 -2.35 -14.49
CA PHE A 809 45.46 -1.89 -13.31
C PHE A 809 45.18 -0.37 -13.35
N ALA A 810 46.14 0.42 -13.84
CA ALA A 810 45.95 1.86 -14.05
C ALA A 810 44.91 2.16 -15.15
N VAL A 811 44.98 1.46 -16.29
CA VAL A 811 43.98 1.58 -17.37
C VAL A 811 42.58 1.21 -16.86
N ARG A 812 42.47 0.18 -16.01
CA ARG A 812 41.20 -0.23 -15.39
C ARG A 812 40.63 0.82 -14.44
N LEU A 813 41.47 1.41 -13.59
CA LEU A 813 41.05 2.50 -12.71
C LEU A 813 40.61 3.75 -13.50
N LEU A 814 41.23 4.02 -14.65
CA LEU A 814 40.80 5.09 -15.56
C LEU A 814 39.46 4.76 -16.25
N ALA A 815 39.24 3.51 -16.68
CA ALA A 815 37.95 3.07 -17.20
C ALA A 815 36.83 3.27 -16.17
N ARG A 816 37.13 2.95 -14.91
CA ARG A 816 36.20 3.15 -13.78
C ARG A 816 35.94 4.62 -13.48
N GLU A 817 36.97 5.45 -13.43
CA GLU A 817 36.83 6.89 -13.20
C GLU A 817 35.98 7.54 -14.29
N ALA A 818 36.18 7.11 -15.54
CA ALA A 818 35.38 7.55 -16.67
C ALA A 818 33.91 7.10 -16.53
N ALA A 819 33.65 5.87 -16.07
CA ALA A 819 32.29 5.41 -15.78
C ALA A 819 31.61 6.21 -14.66
N VAL A 820 32.31 6.48 -13.55
CA VAL A 820 31.80 7.30 -12.43
C VAL A 820 31.52 8.74 -12.86
N SER A 821 32.35 9.29 -13.75
CA SER A 821 32.21 10.64 -14.29
C SER A 821 31.24 10.73 -15.49
N ASN A 822 30.61 9.62 -15.86
CA ASN A 822 29.74 9.49 -17.03
C ASN A 822 30.43 9.86 -18.38
N ASP A 823 31.75 9.72 -18.46
CA ASP A 823 32.56 9.90 -19.68
C ASP A 823 32.64 8.56 -20.45
N THR A 824 31.56 8.26 -21.17
CA THR A 824 31.42 7.00 -21.92
C THR A 824 32.48 6.81 -23.00
N THR A 825 32.99 7.91 -23.59
CA THR A 825 34.01 7.85 -24.64
C THR A 825 35.33 7.33 -24.10
N LYS A 826 35.78 7.86 -22.95
CA LYS A 826 37.00 7.37 -22.30
C LYS A 826 36.83 5.97 -21.73
N MET A 827 35.69 5.69 -21.10
CA MET A 827 35.39 4.36 -20.55
C MET A 827 35.50 3.29 -21.64
N LEU A 828 34.89 3.52 -22.80
CA LEU A 828 34.98 2.61 -23.95
C LEU A 828 36.40 2.49 -24.48
N SER A 829 37.13 3.60 -24.60
CA SER A 829 38.52 3.60 -25.06
C SER A 829 39.39 2.73 -24.17
N TYR A 830 39.30 2.89 -22.84
CA TYR A 830 40.10 2.12 -21.89
C TYR A 830 39.72 0.65 -21.85
N ASN A 831 38.42 0.32 -21.86
CA ASN A 831 38.00 -1.09 -21.90
C ASN A 831 38.40 -1.78 -23.21
N LYS A 832 38.32 -1.10 -24.36
CA LYS A 832 38.84 -1.64 -25.63
C LYS A 832 40.35 -1.82 -25.60
N GLU A 833 41.08 -0.87 -25.03
CA GLU A 833 42.53 -1.00 -24.84
C GLU A 833 42.88 -2.22 -23.98
N LEU A 834 42.11 -2.49 -22.92
CA LEU A 834 42.30 -3.68 -22.08
C LEU A 834 42.11 -4.97 -22.86
N VAL A 835 41.06 -5.04 -23.69
CA VAL A 835 40.76 -6.18 -24.55
C VAL A 835 41.81 -6.37 -25.65
N GLU A 836 42.34 -5.29 -26.23
CA GLU A 836 43.30 -5.36 -27.34
C GLU A 836 44.72 -5.67 -26.86
N ASN A 837 45.15 -5.07 -25.75
CA ASN A 837 46.55 -5.10 -25.32
C ASN A 837 46.86 -6.09 -24.18
N TYR A 838 45.85 -6.63 -23.49
CA TYR A 838 46.04 -7.57 -22.38
C TYR A 838 45.18 -8.84 -22.51
N PRO A 839 45.23 -9.56 -23.65
CA PRO A 839 44.43 -10.75 -23.87
C PRO A 839 44.84 -11.93 -22.95
N ASN A 840 43.91 -12.83 -22.66
CA ASN A 840 44.03 -13.96 -21.75
C ASN A 840 44.38 -13.55 -20.30
N THR A 841 43.87 -12.41 -19.85
CA THR A 841 44.04 -11.92 -18.47
C THR A 841 42.71 -11.55 -17.85
N ASN A 842 42.65 -11.54 -16.50
CA ASN A 842 41.46 -11.06 -15.77
C ASN A 842 41.07 -9.61 -16.12
N ASN A 843 42.00 -8.80 -16.67
CA ASN A 843 41.69 -7.46 -17.16
C ASN A 843 40.94 -7.47 -18.50
N GLU A 844 41.21 -8.43 -19.38
CA GLU A 844 40.41 -8.63 -20.59
C GLU A 844 39.03 -9.20 -20.24
N LEU A 845 38.96 -10.25 -19.40
CA LEU A 845 37.69 -10.87 -18.99
C LEU A 845 36.68 -9.82 -18.52
N THR A 846 37.15 -8.88 -17.70
CA THR A 846 36.32 -7.82 -17.14
C THR A 846 35.99 -6.70 -18.09
N ALA A 847 36.94 -6.31 -18.94
CA ALA A 847 36.67 -5.33 -19.98
C ALA A 847 35.67 -5.88 -21.03
N LEU A 848 35.74 -7.18 -21.34
CA LEU A 848 34.73 -7.85 -22.17
C LEU A 848 33.36 -7.81 -21.52
N TYR A 849 33.25 -8.15 -20.23
CA TYR A 849 31.99 -8.08 -19.48
C TYR A 849 31.41 -6.66 -19.49
N ASP A 850 32.20 -5.63 -19.17
CA ASP A 850 31.75 -4.23 -19.18
C ASP A 850 31.28 -3.77 -20.56
N LEU A 851 31.96 -4.20 -21.63
CA LEU A 851 31.55 -3.90 -23.01
C LEU A 851 30.25 -4.62 -23.38
N ILE A 852 30.05 -5.87 -22.95
CA ILE A 852 28.79 -6.61 -23.15
C ILE A 852 27.64 -5.88 -22.45
N ILE A 853 27.81 -5.50 -21.19
CA ILE A 853 26.80 -4.76 -20.42
C ILE A 853 26.53 -3.39 -21.04
N TYR A 854 27.56 -2.63 -21.42
CA TYR A 854 27.40 -1.34 -22.08
C TYR A 854 26.62 -1.45 -23.40
N TYR A 855 27.04 -2.35 -24.29
CA TYR A 855 26.41 -2.48 -25.60
C TYR A 855 25.00 -3.08 -25.52
N THR A 856 24.68 -3.89 -24.51
CA THR A 856 23.29 -4.34 -24.29
C THR A 856 22.41 -3.27 -23.67
N GLN A 857 22.86 -2.61 -22.60
CA GLN A 857 21.99 -1.77 -21.78
C GLN A 857 21.94 -0.31 -22.22
N ILE A 858 23.03 0.22 -22.78
CA ILE A 858 23.15 1.65 -23.09
C ILE A 858 22.92 1.89 -24.58
N GLU A 859 23.65 1.17 -25.43
CA GLU A 859 23.57 1.37 -26.89
C GLU A 859 22.51 0.50 -27.57
N ASN A 860 21.94 -0.48 -26.85
CA ASN A 860 21.05 -1.50 -27.41
C ASN A 860 21.62 -2.18 -28.68
N ASN A 861 22.95 -2.29 -28.77
CA ASN A 861 23.69 -2.91 -29.85
C ASN A 861 24.00 -4.36 -29.51
N LEU A 862 22.97 -5.20 -29.61
CA LEU A 862 23.02 -6.63 -29.27
C LEU A 862 24.03 -7.41 -30.12
N THR A 863 24.26 -6.99 -31.37
CA THR A 863 25.25 -7.60 -32.26
C THR A 863 26.66 -7.45 -31.70
N LEU A 864 27.02 -6.23 -31.29
CA LEU A 864 28.34 -5.94 -30.77
C LEU A 864 28.54 -6.52 -29.37
N ALA A 865 27.50 -6.53 -28.54
CA ALA A 865 27.51 -7.25 -27.28
C ALA A 865 27.75 -8.76 -27.48
N ASN A 866 27.07 -9.39 -28.44
CA ASN A 866 27.26 -10.80 -28.74
C ASN A 866 28.66 -11.11 -29.29
N GLN A 867 29.29 -10.19 -30.03
CA GLN A 867 30.68 -10.33 -30.47
C GLN A 867 31.65 -10.38 -29.28
N TYR A 868 31.51 -9.46 -28.32
CA TYR A 868 32.34 -9.50 -27.10
C TYR A 868 32.03 -10.72 -26.23
N PHE A 869 30.75 -11.12 -26.12
CA PHE A 869 30.37 -12.33 -25.41
C PHE A 869 30.91 -13.60 -26.04
N THR A 870 30.92 -13.69 -27.37
CA THR A 870 31.53 -14.83 -28.07
C THR A 870 33.01 -14.92 -27.73
N ARG A 871 33.75 -13.81 -27.80
CA ARG A 871 35.15 -13.76 -27.38
C ARG A 871 35.34 -14.14 -25.92
N MET A 872 34.46 -13.65 -25.03
CA MET A 872 34.48 -13.95 -23.60
C MET A 872 34.24 -15.44 -23.33
N LYS A 873 33.27 -16.06 -24.01
CA LYS A 873 32.91 -17.47 -23.89
C LYS A 873 33.99 -18.39 -24.45
N GLU A 874 34.60 -18.02 -25.58
CA GLU A 874 35.72 -18.76 -26.17
C GLU A 874 36.97 -18.71 -25.27
N THR A 875 37.22 -17.57 -24.62
CA THR A 875 38.45 -17.35 -23.85
C THR A 875 38.33 -17.77 -22.38
N TYR A 876 37.15 -17.62 -21.78
CA TYR A 876 36.90 -17.82 -20.34
C TYR A 876 35.62 -18.63 -20.05
N PRO A 877 35.44 -19.83 -20.62
CA PRO A 877 34.16 -20.56 -20.58
C PRO A 877 33.70 -20.93 -19.16
N GLU A 878 34.63 -21.15 -18.24
CA GLU A 878 34.33 -21.63 -16.88
C GLU A 878 34.16 -20.51 -15.84
N GLU A 879 34.48 -19.27 -16.20
CA GLU A 879 34.42 -18.13 -15.30
C GLU A 879 32.97 -17.74 -14.97
N ASP A 880 32.71 -17.39 -13.72
CA ASP A 880 31.37 -17.03 -13.25
C ASP A 880 30.81 -15.83 -14.01
N LEU A 881 31.65 -14.84 -14.36
CA LEU A 881 31.26 -13.70 -15.20
C LEU A 881 30.77 -14.12 -16.59
N THR A 882 31.36 -15.16 -17.17
CA THR A 882 30.94 -15.69 -18.46
C THR A 882 29.59 -16.38 -18.34
N LYS A 883 29.38 -17.16 -17.27
CA LYS A 883 28.10 -17.79 -16.93
C LYS A 883 27.01 -16.73 -16.67
N PHE A 884 27.36 -15.63 -15.99
CA PHE A 884 26.46 -14.50 -15.77
C PHE A 884 26.11 -13.78 -17.07
N ALA A 885 27.09 -13.47 -17.92
CA ALA A 885 26.85 -12.85 -19.23
C ALA A 885 26.00 -13.75 -20.12
N GLU A 886 26.21 -15.07 -20.10
CA GLU A 886 25.41 -16.04 -20.84
C GLU A 886 23.94 -16.03 -20.38
N LYS A 887 23.71 -16.13 -19.06
CA LYS A 887 22.36 -16.07 -18.50
C LYS A 887 21.68 -14.74 -18.81
N TYR A 888 22.42 -13.65 -18.71
CA TYR A 888 21.94 -12.30 -18.99
C TYR A 888 21.53 -12.13 -20.46
N LEU A 889 22.35 -12.56 -21.41
CA LEU A 889 22.05 -12.47 -22.85
C LEU A 889 20.92 -13.43 -23.27
N ARG A 890 20.84 -14.63 -22.67
CA ARG A 890 19.71 -15.56 -22.88
C ARG A 890 18.37 -14.94 -22.46
N ASN A 891 18.34 -14.22 -21.33
CA ASN A 891 17.13 -13.53 -20.87
C ASN A 891 16.71 -12.39 -21.81
N LEU A 892 17.62 -11.88 -22.64
CA LEU A 892 17.36 -10.87 -23.67
C LEU A 892 17.02 -11.48 -25.04
N GLY A 893 16.90 -12.81 -25.14
CA GLY A 893 16.56 -13.52 -26.39
C GLY A 893 17.72 -13.72 -27.36
N ILE A 894 18.97 -13.61 -26.91
CA ILE A 894 20.16 -13.85 -27.73
C ILE A 894 20.70 -15.25 -27.41
N GLU A 895 20.58 -16.16 -28.37
CA GLU A 895 21.27 -17.47 -28.35
C GLU A 895 22.61 -17.31 -29.05
N ALA A 896 23.71 -17.70 -28.39
CA ALA A 896 25.01 -17.74 -29.07
C ALA A 896 24.98 -18.82 -30.16
N GLU A 897 25.27 -18.44 -31.40
CA GLU A 897 25.35 -19.37 -32.53
C GLU A 897 26.42 -20.45 -32.24
N GLU A 898 25.98 -21.70 -32.08
CA GLU A 898 26.89 -22.84 -32.13
C GLU A 898 27.45 -22.95 -33.57
N LYS A 899 28.75 -22.75 -33.74
CA LYS A 899 29.45 -23.11 -34.97
C LYS A 899 29.28 -24.62 -35.21
N LYS A 900 28.45 -24.96 -36.19
CA LYS A 900 28.45 -26.28 -36.84
C LYS A 900 29.86 -26.64 -37.28
N HIS A 901 30.46 -27.62 -36.63
CA HIS A 901 31.61 -28.34 -37.16
C HIS A 901 31.09 -29.62 -37.85
N THR A 902 31.24 -29.65 -39.17
CA THR A 902 30.85 -30.79 -40.01
C THR A 902 31.90 -31.89 -39.88
N GLU A 903 31.54 -32.91 -39.10
CA GLU A 903 31.87 -34.35 -39.15
C GLU A 903 33.30 -34.79 -39.52
N GLU A 904 33.95 -35.47 -38.56
CA GLU A 904 34.06 -36.93 -38.67
C GLU A 904 33.85 -37.59 -37.28
N ILE A 905 33.18 -38.74 -37.32
CA ILE A 905 32.35 -39.33 -36.28
C ILE A 905 33.15 -40.12 -35.25
N VAL A 906 33.01 -39.78 -33.96
CA VAL A 906 32.77 -40.75 -32.87
C VAL A 906 31.80 -40.11 -31.88
N THR A 907 30.50 -40.29 -32.09
CA THR A 907 29.44 -39.80 -31.21
C THR A 907 29.42 -40.58 -29.90
N LYS A 908 29.58 -39.87 -28.77
CA LYS A 908 29.14 -40.38 -27.46
C LYS A 908 27.74 -39.81 -27.23
N GLU A 909 26.72 -40.64 -27.42
CA GLU A 909 25.32 -40.28 -27.17
C GLU A 909 25.16 -39.73 -25.75
N GLU A 910 24.62 -38.52 -25.62
CA GLU A 910 24.18 -38.02 -24.32
C GLU A 910 23.00 -38.84 -23.82
N MET A 911 23.23 -39.54 -22.71
CA MET A 911 22.30 -40.51 -22.16
C MET A 911 21.15 -39.77 -21.46
N SER A 912 19.93 -39.79 -22.02
CA SER A 912 18.79 -39.05 -21.45
C SER A 912 18.11 -39.81 -20.29
N PHE A 913 17.60 -39.06 -19.29
CA PHE A 913 16.87 -39.65 -18.17
C PHE A 913 15.57 -40.29 -18.64
N SER A 914 15.35 -41.57 -18.32
CA SER A 914 14.10 -42.27 -18.66
C SER A 914 13.78 -43.38 -17.67
N ILE A 915 12.49 -43.73 -17.55
CA ILE A 915 12.07 -44.91 -16.80
C ILE A 915 10.82 -45.56 -17.42
N SER A 916 10.84 -46.89 -17.53
CA SER A 916 9.73 -47.68 -18.05
C SER A 916 9.71 -49.07 -17.41
N ASN A 917 8.57 -49.76 -17.45
CA ASN A 917 8.46 -51.14 -17.02
C ASN A 917 7.89 -52.03 -18.12
N TYR A 918 8.43 -53.25 -18.28
CA TYR A 918 7.93 -54.24 -19.23
C TYR A 918 8.07 -55.67 -18.68
N PRO A 919 7.05 -56.53 -18.84
CA PRO A 919 5.73 -56.27 -19.42
C PRO A 919 4.88 -55.33 -18.54
N ASN A 920 3.88 -54.66 -19.13
CA ASN A 920 2.85 -53.87 -18.44
C ASN A 920 1.55 -53.91 -19.28
N PRO A 921 0.49 -54.66 -18.89
CA PRO A 921 0.34 -55.37 -17.61
C PRO A 921 1.31 -56.54 -17.41
N PHE A 922 1.55 -56.98 -16.16
CA PHE A 922 2.51 -58.03 -15.81
C PHE A 922 1.93 -59.10 -14.88
N ASN A 923 2.53 -60.31 -14.86
CA ASN A 923 2.11 -61.45 -14.02
C ASN A 923 3.29 -62.36 -13.61
N PRO A 924 3.58 -62.55 -12.31
CA PRO A 924 3.57 -61.53 -11.25
C PRO A 924 4.87 -60.70 -11.26
N THR A 925 5.72 -60.82 -12.28
CA THR A 925 7.03 -60.14 -12.38
C THR A 925 7.07 -59.15 -13.54
N THR A 926 7.64 -57.96 -13.32
CA THR A 926 7.96 -56.96 -14.35
C THR A 926 9.37 -56.43 -14.14
N LYS A 927 10.03 -55.96 -15.21
CA LYS A 927 11.35 -55.33 -15.12
C LYS A 927 11.19 -53.83 -15.33
N ILE A 928 11.71 -53.04 -14.39
CA ILE A 928 11.76 -51.59 -14.46
C ILE A 928 13.14 -51.20 -14.99
N LYS A 929 13.18 -50.69 -16.21
CA LYS A 929 14.39 -50.19 -16.85
C LYS A 929 14.44 -48.68 -16.70
N TYR A 930 15.54 -48.16 -16.18
CA TYR A 930 15.74 -46.74 -15.97
C TYR A 930 17.14 -46.30 -16.39
N THR A 931 17.25 -45.05 -16.83
CA THR A 931 18.48 -44.44 -17.31
C THR A 931 18.71 -43.15 -16.55
N ILE A 932 19.93 -42.96 -16.03
CA ILE A 932 20.35 -41.71 -15.39
C ILE A 932 21.51 -41.09 -16.16
N PRO A 933 21.45 -39.80 -16.52
CA PRO A 933 22.48 -39.09 -17.29
C PRO A 933 23.75 -38.84 -16.47
N ASN A 934 23.62 -38.75 -15.15
CA ASN A 934 24.67 -38.34 -14.22
C ASN A 934 24.77 -39.34 -13.07
N SER A 935 25.95 -39.47 -12.47
CA SER A 935 26.13 -40.27 -11.26
C SER A 935 25.42 -39.60 -10.09
N GLU A 936 24.41 -40.24 -9.51
CA GLU A 936 23.57 -39.66 -8.46
C GLU A 936 22.93 -40.74 -7.57
N LYS A 937 22.34 -40.33 -6.44
CA LYS A 937 21.58 -41.24 -5.57
C LYS A 937 20.21 -41.52 -6.17
N VAL A 938 19.93 -42.80 -6.43
CA VAL A 938 18.67 -43.26 -7.03
C VAL A 938 17.82 -44.01 -6.01
N LEU A 939 16.60 -43.54 -5.84
CA LEU A 939 15.56 -44.16 -5.01
C LEU A 939 14.36 -44.56 -5.87
N ILE A 940 14.05 -45.86 -5.93
CA ILE A 940 12.87 -46.40 -6.62
C ILE A 940 11.95 -47.07 -5.60
N LYS A 941 10.70 -46.61 -5.52
CA LYS A 941 9.66 -47.13 -4.61
C LYS A 941 8.37 -47.46 -5.36
N VAL A 942 7.65 -48.46 -4.87
CA VAL A 942 6.33 -48.88 -5.37
C VAL A 942 5.26 -48.49 -4.35
N TYR A 943 4.13 -47.99 -4.84
CA TYR A 943 2.97 -47.55 -4.08
C TYR A 943 1.68 -48.20 -4.59
N ASP A 944 0.70 -48.37 -3.71
CA ASP A 944 -0.65 -48.76 -4.09
C ASP A 944 -1.51 -47.55 -4.50
N VAL A 945 -2.77 -47.78 -4.88
CA VAL A 945 -3.70 -46.72 -5.32
C VAL A 945 -4.03 -45.68 -4.24
N LEU A 946 -3.79 -45.99 -2.97
CA LEU A 946 -3.98 -45.06 -1.85
C LEU A 946 -2.70 -44.28 -1.53
N GLY A 947 -1.64 -44.45 -2.32
CA GLY A 947 -0.35 -43.81 -2.10
C GLY A 947 0.46 -44.43 -0.97
N ARG A 948 0.07 -45.61 -0.45
CA ARG A 948 0.84 -46.30 0.59
C ARG A 948 2.05 -46.97 -0.04
N GLU A 949 3.22 -46.81 0.58
CA GLU A 949 4.45 -47.46 0.13
C GLU A 949 4.33 -48.98 0.31
N VAL A 950 4.42 -49.71 -0.80
CA VAL A 950 4.32 -51.17 -0.85
C VAL A 950 5.69 -51.81 -0.74
N LYS A 951 6.70 -51.23 -1.40
CA LYS A 951 8.08 -51.76 -1.41
C LYS A 951 9.09 -50.72 -1.90
N VAL A 952 10.26 -50.65 -1.26
CA VAL A 952 11.45 -50.01 -1.83
C VAL A 952 12.18 -51.01 -2.72
N LEU A 953 12.37 -50.66 -3.99
CA LEU A 953 13.10 -51.51 -4.95
C LEU A 953 14.58 -51.18 -4.99
N LEU A 954 14.95 -49.90 -4.91
CA LEU A 954 16.34 -49.45 -4.95
C LEU A 954 16.52 -48.19 -4.10
N ASN A 955 17.62 -48.07 -3.37
CA ASN A 955 18.01 -46.84 -2.67
C ASN A 955 19.54 -46.76 -2.56
N GLU A 956 20.20 -46.51 -3.68
CA GLU A 956 21.66 -46.60 -3.79
C GLU A 956 22.22 -45.48 -4.68
N TYR A 957 23.51 -45.19 -4.54
CA TYR A 957 24.22 -44.35 -5.51
C TYR A 957 24.49 -45.16 -6.77
N LYS A 958 24.20 -44.60 -7.94
CA LYS A 958 24.44 -45.24 -9.25
C LYS A 958 25.20 -44.28 -10.14
N ASP A 959 26.14 -44.80 -10.92
CA ASP A 959 26.84 -44.01 -11.92
C ASP A 959 25.97 -43.71 -13.14
N ALA A 960 26.32 -42.69 -13.94
CA ALA A 960 25.64 -42.44 -15.21
C ALA A 960 25.53 -43.72 -16.06
N GLY A 961 24.32 -44.15 -16.38
CA GLY A 961 24.09 -45.49 -16.92
C GLY A 961 22.62 -45.87 -17.07
N THR A 962 22.39 -46.95 -17.83
CA THR A 962 21.08 -47.59 -17.93
C THR A 962 21.08 -48.88 -17.11
N TYR A 963 20.08 -49.02 -16.26
CA TYR A 963 19.95 -50.09 -15.28
C TYR A 963 18.58 -50.74 -15.38
N GLU A 964 18.48 -51.98 -14.89
CA GLU A 964 17.24 -52.74 -14.86
C GLU A 964 17.08 -53.37 -13.48
N ILE A 965 15.87 -53.27 -12.92
CA ILE A 965 15.51 -53.91 -11.66
C ILE A 965 14.23 -54.72 -11.83
N GLU A 966 14.22 -55.96 -11.32
CA GLU A 966 13.04 -56.81 -11.34
C GLU A 966 12.14 -56.53 -10.13
N PHE A 967 10.85 -56.32 -10.40
CA PHE A 967 9.82 -56.28 -9.38
C PHE A 967 8.98 -57.56 -9.41
N ASN A 968 9.10 -58.36 -8.36
CA ASN A 968 8.29 -59.54 -8.13
C ASN A 968 7.14 -59.23 -7.15
N ALA A 969 5.92 -59.27 -7.66
CA ALA A 969 4.68 -58.94 -6.96
C ALA A 969 3.87 -60.20 -6.56
N THR A 970 4.51 -61.36 -6.39
CA THR A 970 3.82 -62.63 -6.09
C THR A 970 2.92 -62.55 -4.84
N TYR A 971 3.23 -61.69 -3.88
CA TYR A 971 2.45 -61.52 -2.65
C TYR A 971 1.46 -60.34 -2.67
N LEU A 972 1.30 -59.68 -3.82
CA LEU A 972 0.38 -58.55 -4.00
C LEU A 972 -0.88 -58.99 -4.76
N THR A 973 -1.99 -58.31 -4.49
CA THR A 973 -3.28 -58.53 -5.16
C THR A 973 -3.26 -57.94 -6.57
N SER A 974 -3.96 -58.55 -7.54
CA SER A 974 -4.13 -57.94 -8.87
C SER A 974 -4.70 -56.53 -8.76
N GLY A 975 -4.18 -55.57 -9.53
CA GLY A 975 -4.56 -54.17 -9.41
C GLY A 975 -3.57 -53.18 -10.01
N LEU A 976 -3.91 -51.90 -9.90
CA LEU A 976 -3.07 -50.78 -10.34
C LEU A 976 -2.07 -50.41 -9.24
N TYR A 977 -0.80 -50.27 -9.61
CA TYR A 977 0.28 -49.82 -8.74
C TYR A 977 1.04 -48.68 -9.41
N PHE A 978 1.74 -47.88 -8.62
CA PHE A 978 2.60 -46.80 -9.10
C PHE A 978 4.03 -47.06 -8.66
N TYR A 979 5.00 -46.76 -9.50
CA TYR A 979 6.39 -46.73 -9.09
C TYR A 979 6.98 -45.35 -9.35
N LYS A 980 7.79 -44.87 -8.41
CA LYS A 980 8.40 -43.54 -8.42
C LYS A 980 9.91 -43.70 -8.34
N ILE A 981 10.62 -43.07 -9.26
CA ILE A 981 12.07 -42.88 -9.21
C ILE A 981 12.39 -41.44 -8.77
N ILE A 982 13.38 -41.31 -7.90
CA ILE A 982 14.00 -40.05 -7.52
C ILE A 982 15.50 -40.23 -7.77
N ALA A 983 16.04 -39.46 -8.71
CA ALA A 983 17.46 -39.42 -9.03
C ALA A 983 17.87 -37.94 -9.07
N GLY A 984 18.62 -37.50 -8.05
CA GLY A 984 18.94 -36.08 -7.84
C GLY A 984 17.68 -35.21 -7.83
N ASN A 985 17.61 -34.25 -8.75
CA ASN A 985 16.47 -33.34 -8.88
C ASN A 985 15.34 -33.88 -9.77
N LYS A 986 15.53 -35.03 -10.42
CA LYS A 986 14.53 -35.63 -11.30
C LYS A 986 13.67 -36.61 -10.53
N THR A 987 12.37 -36.36 -10.56
CA THR A 987 11.36 -37.25 -9.99
C THR A 987 10.36 -37.63 -11.07
N GLU A 988 10.19 -38.93 -11.32
CA GLU A 988 9.22 -39.43 -12.29
C GLU A 988 8.39 -40.56 -11.67
N THR A 989 7.07 -40.53 -11.90
CA THR A 989 6.13 -41.54 -11.41
C THR A 989 5.41 -42.15 -12.60
N ARG A 990 5.34 -43.48 -12.66
CA ARG A 990 4.69 -44.25 -13.72
C ARG A 990 3.77 -45.30 -13.11
N LYS A 991 2.72 -45.66 -13.88
CA LYS A 991 1.73 -46.66 -13.47
C LYS A 991 2.06 -48.04 -14.04
N MET A 992 1.82 -49.09 -13.27
CA MET A 992 1.94 -50.49 -13.70
C MET A 992 0.73 -51.30 -13.25
N MET A 993 0.28 -52.23 -14.09
CA MET A 993 -0.91 -53.05 -13.85
C MET A 993 -0.50 -54.50 -13.61
N LEU A 994 -0.78 -55.02 -12.40
CA LEU A 994 -0.61 -56.43 -12.05
C LEU A 994 -1.89 -57.18 -12.43
N VAL A 995 -1.75 -58.15 -13.34
CA VAL A 995 -2.84 -59.07 -13.75
C VAL A 995 -2.40 -60.46 -13.35
N ARG A 996 -3.27 -61.22 -12.68
CA ARG A 996 -3.02 -62.63 -12.35
C ARG A 996 -3.87 -63.52 -13.21
#